data_AF-C6PW89-F1
#
_entry.id   AF-C6PW89-F1
#
_cell.length_a   1.000
_cell.length_b   1.000
_cell.length_c   1.000
_cell.angle_alpha   90.00
_cell.angle_beta   90.00
_cell.angle_gamma   90.00
#
_symmetry.space_group_name_H-M   'P 1'
#
loop_
_entity.id
_entity.type
_entity.pdbx_description
1 polymer ?
#
loop_
_entity_poly.entity_id
_entity_poly.type
_entity_poly.pdbx_seq_one_letter_code
_entity_poly.pdbx_strand_id
1 'polypeptide(L)'
;MQSYNGAQIFQCIGLSENVINKYFPHTPTRISGIELEDISNDVIQRHSSPYENDSDLEKKTHHILNPIVVKKLRKLSENKDYTLYKDYCEDVNEKIDEAMTIRGLLKFKNRKSIPLEEVESVQSILKHFTISGMSFGSLSKEAHETIAIAMNKIGATSNSGEGGENSDRYKLRSNGDDSKSAVKQVASARFGVTTNYLVNCSELQIKMAQGAKPGEGGHLPGSKVTDEIARVRHSIPGIDLISPPPHHDIYSIEDLAQLIFDLKNVNPTARIGVKLVSEIGIGTVAAGVAKGHADVIMVSGHDGGTGASPISSMKYVGLPWELGLAEVQQTLLLNNLRSRVTVQVDGKLKSGRDVVIAALLGAEEYGFATTALISLGCIMCKQCNLNRCPAGIATQDPELRKKFKGTPEHLINYLTFIAQEARQLMAKLGFKSLNEMIGRVDVLDVEKQLEGKLKNLDLTQILYRPELPSSIIGKHVIAQDHKINQVLDKKLIEMSKPALENGIKIVHAFNIKNTDRTVGAMLSGEIARKYGNKGLPDNTIVINLQGSAGQSFGAFLVKGVTLILNGDANDYVGKGLSGGKIVLIPHANSSFDPKENAIAGNTLLYGATSGKAFIHGKVGQRFCVRNSGAEAVVEGIGNHGCEYMTGGTVVILGPTGRNFGAGMSGGIAYVLDEKGDFIDKCNGKTVEAKPLNSSRDINKLKDLISEHYQCTNSEKAKDILENFEVYLKKFLKVTSPIYEKQLNLKELVQVNNNSYPSF
;
A
#
# COMPACT_ATOMS: atom_id res chain seq x y z
N MET A 1 2.70 22.68 -16.15
CA MET A 1 3.88 23.57 -16.13
C MET A 1 3.52 25.01 -15.80
N GLN A 2 2.63 25.67 -16.55
CA GLN A 2 2.23 27.07 -16.25
C GLN A 2 1.73 27.25 -14.80
N SER A 3 0.83 26.39 -14.31
CA SER A 3 0.34 26.46 -12.92
C SER A 3 1.40 26.09 -11.85
N TYR A 4 2.44 25.35 -12.22
CA TYR A 4 3.52 24.97 -11.30
C TYR A 4 4.58 26.09 -11.19
N ASN A 5 4.74 26.87 -12.26
CA ASN A 5 5.68 27.97 -12.29
C ASN A 5 5.30 29.03 -11.24
N GLY A 6 6.22 29.35 -10.32
CA GLY A 6 6.00 30.28 -9.23
C GLY A 6 5.18 29.75 -8.04
N ALA A 7 4.62 28.54 -8.12
CA ALA A 7 3.78 27.97 -7.04
C ALA A 7 4.58 27.50 -5.82
N GLN A 8 5.91 27.37 -5.94
CA GLN A 8 6.82 26.97 -4.86
C GLN A 8 6.39 25.66 -4.16
N ILE A 9 6.16 24.60 -4.95
CA ILE A 9 5.87 23.25 -4.41
C ILE A 9 7.17 22.60 -3.91
N PHE A 10 7.78 23.25 -2.93
CA PHE A 10 9.04 22.91 -2.28
C PHE A 10 8.94 23.22 -0.80
N GLN A 11 9.84 22.62 -0.03
CA GLN A 11 10.04 22.94 1.37
C GLN A 11 11.53 23.09 1.64
N CYS A 12 11.89 24.09 2.41
CA CYS A 12 13.26 24.35 2.81
C CYS A 12 13.55 23.74 4.20
N ILE A 13 14.76 23.21 4.35
CA ILE A 13 15.31 22.74 5.62
C ILE A 13 16.73 23.30 5.74
N GLY A 14 17.02 23.97 6.85
CA GLY A 14 18.36 24.46 7.16
C GLY A 14 18.73 25.77 6.47
N LEU A 15 17.76 26.49 5.87
CA LEU A 15 17.92 27.88 5.42
C LEU A 15 17.22 28.82 6.39
N SER A 16 17.84 29.95 6.71
CA SER A 16 17.27 30.93 7.63
C SER A 16 15.94 31.49 7.13
N GLU A 17 15.03 31.80 8.06
CA GLU A 17 13.79 32.50 7.73
C GLU A 17 14.05 33.84 7.04
N ASN A 18 15.14 34.55 7.37
CA ASN A 18 15.52 35.81 6.73
C ASN A 18 15.80 35.63 5.23
N VAL A 19 16.58 34.60 4.87
CA VAL A 19 16.88 34.26 3.48
C VAL A 19 15.59 33.88 2.74
N ILE A 20 14.76 33.03 3.35
CA ILE A 20 13.51 32.58 2.75
C ILE A 20 12.55 33.74 2.53
N ASN A 21 12.30 34.57 3.55
CA ASN A 21 11.37 35.69 3.45
C ASN A 21 11.78 36.71 2.38
N LYS A 22 13.08 36.89 2.14
CA LYS A 22 13.59 37.86 1.17
C LYS A 22 13.62 37.32 -0.26
N TYR A 23 14.02 36.06 -0.47
CA TYR A 23 14.31 35.52 -1.80
C TYR A 23 13.32 34.45 -2.27
N PHE A 24 12.64 33.78 -1.35
CA PHE A 24 11.66 32.71 -1.62
C PHE A 24 10.41 32.87 -0.73
N PRO A 25 9.75 34.05 -0.76
CA PRO A 25 8.69 34.37 0.16
C PRO A 25 7.59 33.30 0.10
N HIS A 26 7.08 32.91 1.26
CA HIS A 26 6.07 31.87 1.47
C HIS A 26 6.51 30.41 1.33
N THR A 27 7.76 30.12 0.97
CA THR A 27 8.28 28.74 1.03
C THR A 27 8.42 28.31 2.50
N PRO A 28 7.84 27.19 2.95
CA PRO A 28 7.94 26.77 4.34
C PRO A 28 9.39 26.41 4.73
N THR A 29 9.84 26.89 5.90
CA THR A 29 11.08 26.46 6.56
C THR A 29 10.80 26.25 8.06
N ARG A 30 10.85 25.00 8.53
CA ARG A 30 10.56 24.68 9.95
C ARG A 30 11.80 24.50 10.81
N ILE A 31 12.94 24.34 10.14
CA ILE A 31 14.25 24.35 10.76
C ILE A 31 14.99 25.49 10.07
N SER A 32 14.94 26.66 10.71
CA SER A 32 15.78 27.79 10.33
C SER A 32 17.24 27.38 10.43
N GLY A 33 18.12 27.98 9.63
CA GLY A 33 19.51 27.55 9.52
C GLY A 33 20.41 28.62 8.95
N ILE A 34 21.19 28.25 7.93
CA ILE A 34 22.28 29.08 7.41
C ILE A 34 21.77 30.38 6.77
N GLU A 35 22.58 31.43 6.89
CA GLU A 35 22.32 32.76 6.32
C GLU A 35 23.03 32.93 4.97
N LEU A 36 22.83 34.08 4.29
CA LEU A 36 23.50 34.38 3.02
C LEU A 36 25.03 34.31 3.11
N GLU A 37 25.61 34.74 4.23
CA GLU A 37 27.05 34.73 4.44
C GLU A 37 27.61 33.32 4.44
N ASP A 38 26.94 32.38 5.13
CA ASP A 38 27.31 30.97 5.13
C ASP A 38 27.25 30.37 3.71
N ILE A 39 26.19 30.70 2.94
CA ILE A 39 26.02 30.26 1.56
C ILE A 39 27.15 30.82 0.69
N SER A 40 27.47 32.11 0.85
CA SER A 40 28.55 32.77 0.13
C SER A 40 29.89 32.12 0.44
N ASN A 41 30.17 31.83 1.71
CA ASN A 41 31.40 31.16 2.15
C ASN A 41 31.50 29.75 1.54
N ASP A 42 30.41 28.98 1.51
CA ASP A 42 30.35 27.67 0.85
C ASP A 42 30.67 27.77 -0.65
N VAL A 43 30.12 28.77 -1.34
CA VAL A 43 30.36 29.00 -2.78
C VAL A 43 31.81 29.42 -3.02
N ILE A 44 32.34 30.35 -2.22
CA ILE A 44 33.73 30.80 -2.29
C ILE A 44 34.67 29.64 -2.01
N GLN A 45 34.43 28.84 -0.97
CA GLN A 45 35.26 27.68 -0.63
C GLN A 45 35.33 26.69 -1.80
N ARG A 46 34.19 26.33 -2.41
CA ARG A 46 34.16 25.44 -3.59
C ARG A 46 34.85 26.07 -4.80
N HIS A 47 34.76 27.38 -4.96
CA HIS A 47 35.42 28.12 -6.04
C HIS A 47 36.94 28.26 -5.84
N SER A 48 37.39 28.42 -4.59
CA SER A 48 38.79 28.61 -4.19
C SER A 48 39.55 27.32 -3.96
N SER A 49 38.86 26.19 -3.74
CA SER A 49 39.47 24.87 -3.91
C SER A 49 40.05 24.83 -5.33
N PRO A 50 41.37 24.60 -5.51
CA PRO A 50 41.95 24.48 -6.85
C PRO A 50 41.18 23.41 -7.63
N TYR A 51 41.33 23.37 -8.96
CA TYR A 51 40.80 22.32 -9.85
C TYR A 51 41.34 20.91 -9.48
N GLU A 52 41.16 20.48 -8.24
CA GLU A 52 41.49 19.18 -7.69
C GLU A 52 40.53 18.17 -8.32
N ASN A 53 41.09 17.07 -8.80
CA ASN A 53 40.36 16.02 -9.50
C ASN A 53 39.02 15.70 -8.82
N ASP A 54 37.94 15.68 -9.61
CA ASP A 54 36.56 15.30 -9.21
C ASP A 54 36.48 13.97 -8.42
N SER A 55 37.54 13.14 -8.47
CA SER A 55 37.63 11.83 -7.82
C SER A 55 37.69 11.85 -6.29
N ASP A 56 37.95 12.99 -5.63
CA ASP A 56 37.98 13.09 -4.16
C ASP A 56 36.68 13.63 -3.54
N LEU A 57 35.76 14.19 -4.33
CA LEU A 57 34.44 14.63 -3.86
C LEU A 57 33.54 13.44 -3.44
N GLU A 58 33.61 12.30 -4.14
CA GLU A 58 32.85 11.10 -3.77
C GLU A 58 33.32 10.47 -2.45
N LYS A 59 34.60 10.62 -2.09
CA LYS A 59 35.18 10.03 -0.86
C LYS A 59 34.76 10.73 0.44
N LYS A 60 34.22 11.96 0.37
CA LYS A 60 33.85 12.77 1.55
C LYS A 60 32.37 12.65 1.96
N THR A 61 31.55 11.90 1.22
CA THR A 61 30.12 11.75 1.57
C THR A 61 29.89 10.72 2.68
N HIS A 62 29.44 11.19 3.84
CA HIS A 62 29.06 10.30 4.95
C HIS A 62 27.76 9.54 4.66
N HIS A 63 27.67 8.31 5.17
CA HIS A 63 26.49 7.45 5.05
C HIS A 63 26.15 6.83 6.40
N ILE A 64 24.90 6.98 6.85
CA ILE A 64 24.37 6.38 8.10
C ILE A 64 24.65 4.87 8.14
N LEU A 65 24.55 4.20 6.99
CA LEU A 65 24.85 2.77 6.83
C LEU A 65 26.10 2.60 5.98
N ASN A 66 27.27 2.89 6.57
CA ASN A 66 28.57 2.67 5.95
C ASN A 66 29.03 1.19 6.07
N PRO A 67 30.08 0.77 5.35
CA PRO A 67 30.54 -0.62 5.36
C PRO A 67 30.93 -1.17 6.75
N ILE A 68 31.46 -0.34 7.65
CA ILE A 68 31.84 -0.74 9.02
C ILE A 68 30.58 -1.07 9.82
N VAL A 69 29.61 -0.15 9.81
CA VAL A 69 28.30 -0.32 10.46
C VAL A 69 27.58 -1.57 9.94
N VAL A 70 27.57 -1.77 8.61
CA VAL A 70 26.95 -2.95 7.98
C VAL A 70 27.63 -4.24 8.42
N LYS A 71 28.96 -4.28 8.47
CA LYS A 71 29.73 -5.46 8.91
C LYS A 71 29.47 -5.78 10.37
N LYS A 72 29.47 -4.78 11.26
CA LYS A 72 29.18 -4.94 12.69
C LYS A 72 27.75 -5.45 12.92
N LEU A 73 26.75 -4.87 12.23
CA LEU A 73 25.35 -5.30 12.34
C LEU A 73 25.16 -6.76 11.93
N ARG A 74 25.78 -7.19 10.82
CA ARG A 74 25.74 -8.60 10.42
C ARG A 74 26.36 -9.50 11.48
N LYS A 75 27.56 -9.16 11.96
CA LYS A 75 28.28 -9.93 12.97
C LYS A 75 27.49 -10.05 14.27
N LEU A 76 26.93 -8.97 14.79
CA LEU A 76 26.12 -9.04 16.02
C LEU A 76 24.82 -9.82 15.80
N SER A 77 24.23 -9.83 14.60
CA SER A 77 22.99 -10.56 14.37
C SER A 77 23.20 -12.07 14.44
N GLU A 78 24.35 -12.53 13.93
CA GLU A 78 24.79 -13.93 13.97
C GLU A 78 25.18 -14.41 15.39
N ASN A 79 25.49 -13.49 16.31
CA ASN A 79 26.02 -13.81 17.64
C ASN A 79 25.14 -13.25 18.76
N LYS A 80 24.73 -14.07 19.74
CA LYS A 80 23.97 -13.61 20.93
C LYS A 80 24.84 -12.89 21.97
N ASP A 81 25.68 -11.96 21.52
CA ASP A 81 26.61 -11.20 22.34
C ASP A 81 26.28 -9.70 22.31
N TYR A 82 25.80 -9.19 23.46
CA TYR A 82 25.42 -7.79 23.61
C TYR A 82 26.63 -6.84 23.56
N THR A 83 27.86 -7.31 23.80
CA THR A 83 29.06 -6.46 23.71
C THR A 83 29.32 -6.02 22.28
N LEU A 84 29.07 -6.88 21.29
CA LEU A 84 29.12 -6.53 19.86
C LEU A 84 28.09 -5.47 19.50
N TYR A 85 26.92 -5.48 20.16
CA TYR A 85 25.92 -4.44 19.97
C TYR A 85 26.36 -3.08 20.52
N LYS A 86 27.05 -3.06 21.66
CA LYS A 86 27.64 -1.82 22.20
C LYS A 86 28.69 -1.24 21.26
N ASP A 87 29.61 -2.07 20.76
CA ASP A 87 30.62 -1.70 19.76
C ASP A 87 29.98 -1.20 18.44
N TYR A 88 28.85 -1.78 18.04
CA TYR A 88 28.04 -1.27 16.93
C TYR A 88 27.43 0.11 17.23
N CYS A 89 26.90 0.31 18.44
CA CYS A 89 26.28 1.57 18.87
C CYS A 89 27.25 2.73 18.92
N GLU A 90 28.54 2.49 19.19
CA GLU A 90 29.58 3.52 19.13
C GLU A 90 29.75 4.13 17.73
N ASP A 91 29.48 3.35 16.67
CA ASP A 91 29.57 3.82 15.28
C ASP A 91 28.24 4.39 14.75
N VAL A 92 27.09 3.90 15.24
CA VAL A 92 25.78 4.33 14.72
C VAL A 92 25.14 5.45 15.51
N ASN A 93 25.41 5.56 16.80
CA ASN A 93 24.96 6.72 17.56
C ASN A 93 25.86 7.90 17.15
N GLU A 94 25.30 8.78 16.32
CA GLU A 94 26.02 9.88 15.69
C GLU A 94 26.72 10.75 16.74
N LYS A 95 28.01 11.01 16.51
CA LYS A 95 28.72 12.11 17.17
C LYS A 95 28.14 13.42 16.64
N ILE A 96 27.99 14.41 17.52
CA ILE A 96 27.39 15.71 17.20
C ILE A 96 28.09 16.38 16.01
N ASP A 97 29.42 16.33 15.98
CA ASP A 97 30.23 16.98 14.94
C ASP A 97 30.08 16.32 13.56
N GLU A 98 29.53 15.10 13.52
CA GLU A 98 29.25 14.32 12.31
C GLU A 98 27.74 14.09 12.14
N ALA A 99 26.89 14.87 12.82
CA ALA A 99 25.45 14.64 12.85
C ALA A 99 24.85 14.65 11.43
N MET A 100 24.24 13.52 11.09
CA MET A 100 23.61 13.29 9.79
C MET A 100 22.08 13.41 9.86
N THR A 101 21.52 13.43 11.07
CA THR A 101 20.09 13.37 11.35
C THR A 101 19.71 14.39 12.42
N ILE A 102 18.44 14.82 12.42
CA ILE A 102 17.91 15.72 13.45
C ILE A 102 18.03 15.08 14.83
N ARG A 103 17.68 13.80 14.96
CA ARG A 103 17.80 13.06 16.23
C ARG A 103 19.24 12.94 16.75
N GLY A 104 20.24 13.05 15.87
CA GLY A 104 21.65 13.13 16.25
C GLY A 104 21.97 14.39 17.07
N LEU A 105 21.21 15.47 16.86
CA LEU A 105 21.37 16.76 17.54
C LEU A 105 20.58 16.86 18.86
N LEU A 106 19.78 15.86 19.21
CA LEU A 106 18.97 15.84 20.43
C LEU A 106 19.70 15.15 21.56
N LYS A 107 19.63 15.68 22.78
CA LYS A 107 20.15 15.03 24.00
C LYS A 107 19.03 14.69 24.97
N PHE A 108 19.30 13.72 25.84
CA PHE A 108 18.42 13.45 26.97
C PHE A 108 18.81 14.32 28.16
N LYS A 109 17.83 14.94 28.81
CA LYS A 109 18.06 15.66 30.06
C LYS A 109 18.41 14.70 31.19
N ASN A 110 19.20 15.18 32.14
CA ASN A 110 19.52 14.44 33.36
C ASN A 110 18.26 14.26 34.21
N ARG A 111 17.97 13.01 34.59
CA ARG A 111 16.82 12.61 35.40
C ARG A 111 17.25 11.57 36.43
N LYS A 112 16.43 11.38 37.46
CA LYS A 112 16.65 10.33 38.45
C LYS A 112 16.42 8.96 37.79
N SER A 113 17.46 8.15 37.74
CA SER A 113 17.38 6.77 37.24
C SER A 113 16.62 5.87 38.21
N ILE A 114 16.07 4.78 37.67
CA ILE A 114 15.47 3.68 38.43
C ILE A 114 16.24 2.38 38.16
N PRO A 115 16.13 1.36 39.04
CA PRO A 115 16.65 0.02 38.78
C PRO A 115 16.11 -0.56 37.47
N LEU A 116 16.94 -1.29 36.73
CA LEU A 116 16.55 -1.88 35.44
C LEU A 116 15.43 -2.91 35.62
N GLU A 117 15.37 -3.55 36.77
CA GLU A 117 14.38 -4.54 37.18
C GLU A 117 12.97 -3.95 37.27
N GLU A 118 12.84 -2.64 37.52
CA GLU A 118 11.55 -1.95 37.53
C GLU A 118 11.02 -1.61 36.13
N VAL A 119 11.88 -1.71 35.12
CA VAL A 119 11.50 -1.46 33.72
C VAL A 119 10.92 -2.72 33.10
N GLU A 120 9.84 -2.54 32.33
CA GLU A 120 9.20 -3.60 31.56
C GLU A 120 10.19 -4.46 30.77
N SER A 121 9.80 -5.72 30.53
CA SER A 121 10.69 -6.69 29.92
C SER A 121 11.00 -6.38 28.45
N VAL A 122 12.12 -6.92 27.96
CA VAL A 122 12.49 -6.87 26.54
C VAL A 122 11.36 -7.44 25.67
N GLN A 123 10.73 -8.53 26.10
CA GLN A 123 9.61 -9.15 25.39
C GLN A 123 8.38 -8.23 25.30
N SER A 124 8.14 -7.36 26.28
CA SER A 124 7.08 -6.37 26.21
C SER A 124 7.40 -5.29 25.16
N ILE A 125 8.63 -4.77 25.21
CA ILE A 125 9.13 -3.76 24.25
C ILE A 125 9.10 -4.27 22.81
N LEU A 126 9.50 -5.53 22.56
CA LEU A 126 9.52 -6.12 21.22
C LEU A 126 8.15 -6.10 20.53
N LYS A 127 7.05 -6.16 21.28
CA LYS A 127 5.68 -6.11 20.71
C LYS A 127 5.36 -4.77 20.03
N HIS A 128 6.09 -3.71 20.37
CA HIS A 128 5.98 -2.40 19.72
C HIS A 128 6.78 -2.33 18.41
N PHE A 129 7.55 -3.36 18.05
CA PHE A 129 8.35 -3.36 16.83
C PHE A 129 7.57 -3.92 15.66
N THR A 130 7.76 -3.30 14.50
CA THR A 130 7.17 -3.77 13.25
C THR A 130 8.21 -3.80 12.14
N ILE A 131 8.19 -4.82 11.28
CA ILE A 131 8.93 -4.77 10.02
C ILE A 131 8.04 -4.12 8.97
N SER A 132 8.49 -2.96 8.47
CA SER A 132 7.77 -2.15 7.49
C SER A 132 7.62 -2.89 6.16
N GLY A 133 6.54 -2.59 5.44
CA GLY A 133 6.15 -3.33 4.24
C GLY A 133 7.22 -3.33 3.15
N MET A 134 7.75 -4.51 2.85
CA MET A 134 8.66 -4.76 1.73
C MET A 134 8.07 -5.88 0.89
N SER A 135 7.83 -5.62 -0.40
CA SER A 135 7.01 -6.52 -1.21
C SER A 135 7.69 -7.85 -1.53
N PHE A 136 6.92 -8.93 -1.50
CA PHE A 136 7.27 -10.15 -2.21
C PHE A 136 7.41 -9.83 -3.71
N GLY A 137 8.56 -10.20 -4.28
CA GLY A 137 9.01 -9.75 -5.60
C GLY A 137 10.17 -8.77 -5.51
N SER A 138 10.07 -7.74 -4.67
CA SER A 138 11.25 -6.94 -4.33
C SER A 138 12.24 -7.77 -3.53
N LEU A 139 11.74 -8.46 -2.50
CA LEU A 139 12.47 -9.45 -1.73
C LEU A 139 12.21 -10.86 -2.27
N SER A 140 13.19 -11.74 -2.10
CA SER A 140 13.05 -13.19 -2.28
C SER A 140 12.02 -13.75 -1.31
N LYS A 141 11.48 -14.92 -1.66
CA LYS A 141 10.54 -15.66 -0.79
C LYS A 141 11.18 -15.97 0.55
N GLU A 142 12.43 -16.42 0.53
CA GLU A 142 13.20 -16.84 1.70
C GLU A 142 13.35 -15.68 2.69
N ALA A 143 13.78 -14.51 2.23
CA ALA A 143 13.93 -13.34 3.09
C ALA A 143 12.58 -12.86 3.66
N HIS A 144 11.54 -12.84 2.82
CA HIS A 144 10.21 -12.34 3.22
C HIS A 144 9.55 -13.25 4.26
N GLU A 145 9.60 -14.57 4.07
CA GLU A 145 9.06 -15.55 5.01
C GLU A 145 9.89 -15.61 6.30
N THR A 146 11.22 -15.51 6.22
CA THR A 146 12.11 -15.45 7.40
C THR A 146 11.75 -14.29 8.32
N ILE A 147 11.47 -13.12 7.74
CA ILE A 147 11.00 -11.94 8.49
C ILE A 147 9.69 -12.26 9.22
N ALA A 148 8.69 -12.80 8.52
CA ALA A 148 7.40 -13.10 9.13
C ALA A 148 7.52 -14.09 10.30
N ILE A 149 8.29 -15.17 10.10
CA ILE A 149 8.55 -16.17 11.14
C ILE A 149 9.22 -15.54 12.35
N ALA A 150 10.25 -14.70 12.14
CA ALA A 150 10.95 -14.02 13.23
C ALA A 150 10.01 -13.14 14.07
N MET A 151 9.21 -12.30 13.40
CA MET A 151 8.31 -11.37 14.09
C MET A 151 7.19 -12.08 14.83
N ASN A 152 6.58 -13.10 14.21
CA ASN A 152 5.54 -13.91 14.84
C ASN A 152 6.07 -14.63 16.10
N LYS A 153 7.31 -15.14 16.09
CA LYS A 153 7.94 -15.79 17.25
C LYS A 153 8.10 -14.87 18.46
N ILE A 154 8.32 -13.57 18.24
CA ILE A 154 8.51 -12.59 19.32
C ILE A 154 7.24 -11.79 19.66
N GLY A 155 6.10 -12.12 19.04
CA GLY A 155 4.84 -11.42 19.23
C GLY A 155 4.81 -9.99 18.67
N ALA A 156 5.72 -9.70 17.73
CA ALA A 156 5.81 -8.45 17.00
C ALA A 156 5.16 -8.61 15.62
N THR A 157 5.13 -7.56 14.79
CA THR A 157 4.45 -7.63 13.49
C THR A 157 5.38 -7.54 12.29
N SER A 158 5.07 -8.26 11.22
CA SER A 158 5.66 -8.04 9.89
C SER A 158 4.59 -7.61 8.89
N ASN A 159 5.00 -6.86 7.86
CA ASN A 159 4.11 -6.35 6.83
C ASN A 159 4.41 -6.97 5.46
N SER A 160 3.36 -7.43 4.76
CA SER A 160 3.48 -8.10 3.46
C SER A 160 4.12 -7.22 2.37
N GLY A 161 4.02 -5.90 2.51
CA GLY A 161 4.25 -4.95 1.43
C GLY A 161 3.20 -5.06 0.31
N GLU A 162 3.40 -4.28 -0.75
CA GLU A 162 2.46 -4.09 -1.88
C GLU A 162 2.38 -5.27 -2.87
N GLY A 163 3.03 -6.40 -2.58
CA GLY A 163 3.24 -7.48 -3.55
C GLY A 163 2.23 -8.62 -3.52
N GLY A 164 1.23 -8.54 -2.64
CA GLY A 164 0.40 -9.69 -2.26
C GLY A 164 1.14 -10.66 -1.34
N GLU A 165 0.47 -11.75 -0.96
CA GLU A 165 1.05 -12.83 -0.16
C GLU A 165 0.48 -14.17 -0.63
N ASN A 166 1.33 -15.19 -0.77
CA ASN A 166 0.86 -16.53 -1.13
C ASN A 166 -0.01 -17.10 0.00
N SER A 167 -1.23 -17.55 -0.33
CA SER A 167 -2.19 -18.11 0.61
C SER A 167 -1.70 -19.36 1.35
N ASP A 168 -0.71 -20.08 0.81
CA ASP A 168 -0.10 -21.23 1.48
C ASP A 168 0.51 -20.83 2.84
N ARG A 169 0.91 -19.56 2.99
CA ARG A 169 1.49 -19.02 4.23
C ARG A 169 0.48 -18.84 5.35
N TYR A 170 -0.82 -18.94 5.08
CA TYR A 170 -1.87 -18.67 6.07
C TYR A 170 -2.08 -19.82 7.05
N LYS A 171 -1.45 -20.97 6.76
CA LYS A 171 -1.40 -22.14 7.63
C LYS A 171 -0.03 -22.22 8.27
N LEU A 172 0.01 -22.73 9.50
CA LEU A 172 1.25 -23.11 10.15
C LEU A 172 1.97 -24.17 9.32
N ARG A 173 3.29 -24.06 9.27
CA ARG A 173 4.15 -25.09 8.68
C ARG A 173 4.15 -26.33 9.57
N SER A 174 4.59 -27.46 9.02
CA SER A 174 4.74 -28.72 9.75
C SER A 174 5.68 -28.62 10.95
N ASN A 175 6.65 -27.70 10.93
CA ASN A 175 7.55 -27.42 12.04
C ASN A 175 7.01 -26.40 13.06
N GLY A 176 5.76 -25.94 12.92
CA GLY A 176 5.13 -24.94 13.78
C GLY A 176 5.43 -23.49 13.45
N ASP A 177 6.28 -23.19 12.45
CA ASP A 177 6.56 -21.82 12.05
C ASP A 177 5.33 -21.16 11.39
N ASP A 178 4.99 -19.96 11.83
CA ASP A 178 4.00 -19.09 11.19
C ASP A 178 4.71 -18.10 10.25
N SER A 179 4.56 -18.30 8.94
CA SER A 179 5.11 -17.40 7.93
C SER A 179 4.11 -16.36 7.41
N LYS A 180 2.90 -16.26 7.98
CA LYS A 180 1.90 -15.25 7.61
C LYS A 180 2.32 -13.86 8.09
N SER A 181 2.19 -12.84 7.24
CA SER A 181 2.42 -11.47 7.70
C SER A 181 1.23 -10.97 8.52
N ALA A 182 1.50 -10.46 9.72
CA ALA A 182 0.48 -9.91 10.62
C ALA A 182 -0.19 -8.64 10.05
N VAL A 183 0.56 -7.85 9.27
CA VAL A 183 0.08 -6.66 8.56
C VAL A 183 0.03 -6.93 7.06
N LYS A 184 -1.07 -6.53 6.43
CA LYS A 184 -1.28 -6.67 4.98
C LYS A 184 -1.51 -5.31 4.34
N GLN A 185 -0.73 -5.01 3.31
CA GLN A 185 -0.77 -3.72 2.66
C GLN A 185 -1.78 -3.66 1.51
N VAL A 186 -2.58 -2.60 1.47
CA VAL A 186 -3.45 -2.23 0.36
C VAL A 186 -2.86 -0.99 -0.31
N ALA A 187 -2.29 -1.17 -1.50
CA ALA A 187 -1.63 -0.11 -2.29
C ALA A 187 -2.34 0.13 -3.63
N SER A 188 -2.00 1.19 -4.34
CA SER A 188 -2.67 1.68 -5.56
C SER A 188 -2.86 0.65 -6.69
N ALA A 189 -1.98 -0.33 -6.84
CA ALA A 189 -2.17 -1.36 -7.88
C ALA A 189 -3.10 -2.51 -7.47
N ARG A 190 -3.41 -2.64 -6.16
CA ARG A 190 -4.17 -3.76 -5.57
C ARG A 190 -3.59 -5.15 -5.89
N PHE A 191 -2.27 -5.25 -6.09
CA PHE A 191 -1.62 -6.53 -6.34
C PHE A 191 -1.86 -7.52 -5.19
N GLY A 192 -2.42 -8.69 -5.54
CA GLY A 192 -2.71 -9.76 -4.59
C GLY A 192 -3.75 -9.42 -3.52
N VAL A 193 -4.46 -8.28 -3.64
CA VAL A 193 -5.53 -7.89 -2.72
C VAL A 193 -6.79 -8.67 -3.06
N THR A 194 -6.93 -9.83 -2.45
CA THR A 194 -8.13 -10.68 -2.50
C THR A 194 -8.84 -10.66 -1.16
N THR A 195 -10.11 -11.08 -1.12
CA THR A 195 -10.83 -11.20 0.16
C THR A 195 -10.13 -12.14 1.14
N ASN A 196 -9.63 -13.28 0.66
CA ASN A 196 -8.87 -14.23 1.46
C ASN A 196 -7.55 -13.62 2.00
N TYR A 197 -6.91 -12.76 1.22
CA TYR A 197 -5.77 -11.97 1.70
C TYR A 197 -6.22 -11.03 2.82
N LEU A 198 -7.27 -10.23 2.61
CA LEU A 198 -7.72 -9.21 3.56
C LEU A 198 -8.13 -9.78 4.94
N VAL A 199 -8.71 -10.98 4.99
CA VAL A 199 -9.16 -11.59 6.26
C VAL A 199 -8.05 -12.31 7.04
N ASN A 200 -6.89 -12.58 6.43
CA ASN A 200 -5.80 -13.33 7.04
C ASN A 200 -4.73 -12.44 7.67
N CYS A 201 -5.13 -11.41 8.43
CA CYS A 201 -4.21 -10.50 9.11
C CYS A 201 -4.83 -9.87 10.36
N SER A 202 -3.97 -9.26 11.18
CA SER A 202 -4.37 -8.44 12.34
C SER A 202 -4.46 -6.94 12.01
N GLU A 203 -3.84 -6.50 10.93
CA GLU A 203 -3.88 -5.11 10.47
C GLU A 203 -3.86 -5.02 8.95
N LEU A 204 -4.69 -4.12 8.42
CA LEU A 204 -4.70 -3.73 7.02
C LEU A 204 -4.12 -2.32 6.89
N GLN A 205 -3.01 -2.17 6.17
CA GLN A 205 -2.32 -0.90 5.99
C GLN A 205 -2.61 -0.31 4.60
N ILE A 206 -3.32 0.81 4.54
CA ILE A 206 -3.47 1.64 3.35
C ILE A 206 -2.16 2.39 3.12
N LYS A 207 -1.51 2.13 1.98
CA LYS A 207 -0.24 2.75 1.61
C LYS A 207 -0.48 3.97 0.74
N MET A 208 -0.60 5.15 1.34
CA MET A 208 -0.68 6.40 0.56
C MET A 208 0.64 6.70 -0.13
N ALA A 209 1.76 6.54 0.60
CA ALA A 209 3.08 6.88 0.10
C ALA A 209 4.20 6.08 0.80
N GLN A 210 5.44 6.26 0.34
CA GLN A 210 6.65 5.78 1.00
C GLN A 210 7.77 6.81 0.89
N GLY A 211 8.63 6.91 1.90
CA GLY A 211 9.64 7.98 2.00
C GLY A 211 10.58 8.09 0.80
N ALA A 212 10.96 6.96 0.20
CA ALA A 212 11.88 6.95 -0.93
C ALA A 212 11.32 7.53 -2.25
N LYS A 213 9.99 7.63 -2.36
CA LYS A 213 9.28 8.13 -3.55
C LYS A 213 7.82 8.49 -3.23
N PRO A 214 7.58 9.61 -2.50
CA PRO A 214 6.25 9.89 -1.95
C PRO A 214 5.19 10.17 -3.02
N GLY A 215 5.56 10.85 -4.11
CA GLY A 215 4.64 11.22 -5.20
C GLY A 215 4.46 10.15 -6.30
N GLU A 216 4.93 8.92 -6.09
CA GLU A 216 4.96 7.88 -7.12
C GLU A 216 4.44 6.52 -6.63
N GLY A 217 4.11 5.65 -7.59
CA GLY A 217 3.71 4.27 -7.34
C GLY A 217 4.87 3.30 -7.09
N GLY A 218 4.51 2.10 -6.63
CA GLY A 218 5.40 0.94 -6.58
C GLY A 218 5.98 0.59 -7.96
N HIS A 219 7.19 0.04 -7.98
CA HIS A 219 7.84 -0.41 -9.21
C HIS A 219 8.54 -1.75 -8.96
N LEU A 220 8.17 -2.77 -9.73
CA LEU A 220 8.88 -4.03 -9.81
C LEU A 220 9.32 -4.29 -11.26
N PRO A 221 10.63 -4.34 -11.55
CA PRO A 221 11.13 -4.68 -12.88
C PRO A 221 10.66 -6.07 -13.32
N GLY A 222 10.33 -6.22 -14.60
CA GLY A 222 9.79 -7.43 -15.22
C GLY A 222 10.73 -8.63 -15.11
N SER A 223 12.05 -8.38 -15.07
CA SER A 223 13.06 -9.41 -14.77
C SER A 223 12.91 -10.07 -13.39
N LYS A 224 12.15 -9.45 -12.47
CA LYS A 224 11.79 -9.96 -11.15
C LYS A 224 10.35 -10.47 -11.10
N VAL A 225 9.59 -10.39 -12.19
CA VAL A 225 8.21 -10.87 -12.27
C VAL A 225 8.24 -12.29 -12.82
N THR A 226 8.62 -13.23 -11.96
CA THR A 226 8.57 -14.67 -12.25
C THR A 226 7.13 -15.18 -12.28
N ASP A 227 6.91 -16.43 -12.69
CA ASP A 227 5.57 -17.05 -12.69
C ASP A 227 4.93 -17.05 -11.30
N GLU A 228 5.70 -17.29 -10.23
CA GLU A 228 5.20 -17.24 -8.85
C GLU A 228 4.76 -15.83 -8.47
N ILE A 229 5.56 -14.81 -8.80
CA ILE A 229 5.22 -13.40 -8.53
C ILE A 229 3.99 -12.99 -9.35
N ALA A 230 3.96 -13.31 -10.63
CA ALA A 230 2.86 -12.99 -11.53
C ALA A 230 1.54 -13.62 -11.03
N ARG A 231 1.59 -14.88 -10.59
CA ARG A 231 0.43 -15.56 -10.00
C ARG A 231 -0.08 -14.86 -8.74
N VAL A 232 0.80 -14.52 -7.79
CA VAL A 232 0.39 -13.85 -6.54
C VAL A 232 -0.18 -12.45 -6.81
N ARG A 233 0.33 -11.77 -7.84
CA ARG A 233 -0.10 -10.42 -8.20
C ARG A 233 -1.26 -10.36 -9.19
N HIS A 234 -1.73 -11.51 -9.70
CA HIS A 234 -2.69 -11.58 -10.81
C HIS A 234 -2.21 -10.75 -12.02
N SER A 235 -0.93 -10.91 -12.34
CA SER A 235 -0.26 -10.21 -13.44
C SER A 235 0.39 -11.21 -14.39
N ILE A 236 1.22 -10.70 -15.29
CA ILE A 236 1.84 -11.46 -16.37
C ILE A 236 3.35 -11.59 -16.11
N PRO A 237 3.94 -12.79 -16.30
CA PRO A 237 5.38 -12.98 -16.14
C PRO A 237 6.21 -12.11 -17.10
N GLY A 238 7.33 -11.59 -16.61
CA GLY A 238 8.31 -10.85 -17.42
C GLY A 238 7.95 -9.39 -17.75
N ILE A 239 6.80 -8.88 -17.30
CA ILE A 239 6.36 -7.51 -17.59
C ILE A 239 6.61 -6.60 -16.37
N ASP A 240 7.11 -5.39 -16.61
CA ASP A 240 7.27 -4.37 -15.57
C ASP A 240 5.93 -4.06 -14.90
N LEU A 241 5.94 -4.06 -13.57
CA LEU A 241 4.77 -3.69 -12.77
C LEU A 241 5.00 -2.30 -12.17
N ILE A 242 4.50 -1.30 -12.87
CA ILE A 242 4.46 0.10 -12.40
C ILE A 242 3.06 0.35 -11.86
N SER A 243 2.98 0.68 -10.58
CA SER A 243 1.70 0.98 -9.94
C SER A 243 1.26 2.40 -10.31
N PRO A 244 -0.04 2.68 -10.41
CA PRO A 244 -0.53 4.05 -10.48
C PRO A 244 0.00 4.85 -9.28
N PRO A 245 0.36 6.14 -9.42
CA PRO A 245 0.71 6.96 -8.27
C PRO A 245 -0.45 7.07 -7.26
N PRO A 246 -1.70 7.41 -7.65
CA PRO A 246 -2.81 7.50 -6.70
C PRO A 246 -3.51 6.15 -6.50
N HIS A 247 -4.17 6.03 -5.36
CA HIS A 247 -5.28 5.10 -5.22
C HIS A 247 -6.48 5.66 -6.01
N HIS A 248 -7.03 4.89 -6.97
CA HIS A 248 -8.14 5.37 -7.80
C HIS A 248 -9.50 5.44 -7.06
N ASP A 249 -9.52 4.99 -5.81
CA ASP A 249 -10.62 5.08 -4.86
C ASP A 249 -10.28 5.97 -3.65
N ILE A 250 -9.27 6.86 -3.79
CA ILE A 250 -8.92 7.90 -2.82
C ILE A 250 -8.54 9.17 -3.57
N TYR A 251 -9.51 10.04 -3.82
CA TYR A 251 -9.27 11.38 -4.37
C TYR A 251 -9.49 12.50 -3.36
N SER A 252 -10.06 12.17 -2.21
CA SER A 252 -10.27 13.08 -1.09
C SER A 252 -10.24 12.33 0.25
N ILE A 253 -10.45 13.06 1.35
CA ILE A 253 -10.41 12.48 2.70
C ILE A 253 -11.62 11.58 2.97
N GLU A 254 -12.78 11.92 2.42
CA GLU A 254 -14.00 11.11 2.49
C GLU A 254 -13.86 9.79 1.72
N ASP A 255 -13.11 9.77 0.62
CA ASP A 255 -12.79 8.53 -0.10
C ASP A 255 -11.85 7.63 0.72
N LEU A 256 -10.86 8.23 1.41
CA LEU A 256 -10.02 7.48 2.35
C LEU A 256 -10.88 6.88 3.47
N ALA A 257 -11.80 7.66 4.04
CA ALA A 257 -12.74 7.17 5.05
C ALA A 257 -13.62 6.04 4.49
N GLN A 258 -14.03 6.11 3.22
CA GLN A 258 -14.75 5.03 2.55
C GLN A 258 -13.90 3.76 2.42
N LEU A 259 -12.63 3.86 2.02
CA LEU A 259 -11.74 2.69 1.97
C LEU A 259 -11.49 2.10 3.37
N ILE A 260 -11.32 2.93 4.40
CA ILE A 260 -11.22 2.46 5.80
C ILE A 260 -12.46 1.67 6.18
N PHE A 261 -13.65 2.21 5.87
CA PHE A 261 -14.92 1.54 6.09
C PHE A 261 -15.03 0.22 5.31
N ASP A 262 -14.61 0.19 4.04
CA ASP A 262 -14.62 -1.03 3.21
C ASP A 262 -13.74 -2.14 3.81
N LEU A 263 -12.51 -1.79 4.19
CA LEU A 263 -11.55 -2.72 4.78
C LEU A 263 -11.99 -3.22 6.15
N LYS A 264 -12.63 -2.37 6.95
CA LYS A 264 -13.19 -2.77 8.24
C LYS A 264 -14.42 -3.67 8.07
N ASN A 265 -15.24 -3.46 7.06
CA ASN A 265 -16.38 -4.34 6.79
C ASN A 265 -15.92 -5.74 6.38
N VAL A 266 -14.96 -5.87 5.46
CA VAL A 266 -14.45 -7.19 5.06
C VAL A 266 -13.67 -7.90 6.18
N ASN A 267 -12.95 -7.16 7.02
CA ASN A 267 -12.26 -7.71 8.19
C ASN A 267 -12.50 -6.88 9.46
N PRO A 268 -13.63 -7.12 10.18
CA PRO A 268 -14.00 -6.39 11.39
C PRO A 268 -12.98 -6.51 12.53
N THR A 269 -12.18 -7.57 12.55
CA THR A 269 -11.19 -7.83 13.60
C THR A 269 -9.84 -7.15 13.36
N ALA A 270 -9.54 -6.72 12.14
CA ALA A 270 -8.26 -6.07 11.84
C ALA A 270 -8.27 -4.59 12.24
N ARG A 271 -7.12 -4.07 12.67
CA ARG A 271 -6.85 -2.63 12.70
C ARG A 271 -6.69 -2.08 11.29
N ILE A 272 -7.08 -0.83 11.05
CA ILE A 272 -6.82 -0.14 9.79
C ILE A 272 -5.72 0.92 9.98
N GLY A 273 -4.58 0.71 9.34
CA GLY A 273 -3.45 1.64 9.34
C GLY A 273 -3.36 2.46 8.07
N VAL A 274 -2.87 3.70 8.18
CA VAL A 274 -2.60 4.58 7.03
C VAL A 274 -1.14 5.00 7.07
N LYS A 275 -0.40 4.64 6.02
CA LYS A 275 1.02 5.01 5.87
C LYS A 275 1.17 6.30 5.07
N LEU A 276 1.65 7.33 5.74
CA LEU A 276 1.96 8.66 5.23
C LEU A 276 3.47 8.88 5.19
N VAL A 277 3.91 9.91 4.47
CA VAL A 277 5.31 10.36 4.47
C VAL A 277 5.39 11.73 5.10
N SER A 278 6.43 11.95 5.91
CA SER A 278 6.74 13.23 6.51
C SER A 278 6.90 14.31 5.44
N GLU A 279 6.05 15.33 5.51
CA GLU A 279 6.11 16.58 4.77
C GLU A 279 5.34 17.66 5.53
N ILE A 280 5.56 18.94 5.20
CA ILE A 280 4.76 20.04 5.75
C ILE A 280 3.25 19.78 5.56
N GLY A 281 2.48 19.88 6.63
CA GLY A 281 1.02 19.71 6.59
C GLY A 281 0.55 18.28 6.88
N ILE A 282 1.47 17.33 7.11
CA ILE A 282 1.11 15.97 7.50
C ILE A 282 0.24 15.93 8.77
N GLY A 283 0.39 16.88 9.69
CA GLY A 283 -0.45 16.95 10.90
C GLY A 283 -1.93 17.17 10.57
N THR A 284 -2.22 18.06 9.62
CA THR A 284 -3.58 18.32 9.12
C THR A 284 -4.16 17.09 8.46
N VAL A 285 -3.37 16.42 7.61
CA VAL A 285 -3.77 15.17 6.96
C VAL A 285 -4.05 14.09 8.02
N ALA A 286 -3.18 13.94 9.02
CA ALA A 286 -3.33 12.98 10.10
C ALA A 286 -4.60 13.22 10.94
N ALA A 287 -4.98 14.48 11.17
CA ALA A 287 -6.26 14.81 11.81
C ALA A 287 -7.46 14.36 10.96
N GLY A 288 -7.39 14.54 9.65
CA GLY A 288 -8.38 14.01 8.70
C GLY A 288 -8.44 12.47 8.75
N VAL A 289 -7.29 11.80 8.74
CA VAL A 289 -7.16 10.34 8.81
C VAL A 289 -7.77 9.79 10.11
N ALA A 290 -7.50 10.43 11.25
CA ALA A 290 -8.09 10.05 12.53
C ALA A 290 -9.63 10.24 12.55
N LYS A 291 -10.14 11.30 11.91
CA LYS A 291 -11.59 11.53 11.73
C LYS A 291 -12.22 10.52 10.75
N GLY A 292 -11.45 10.04 9.78
CA GLY A 292 -11.82 8.94 8.87
C GLY A 292 -11.80 7.55 9.52
N HIS A 293 -11.62 7.49 10.85
CA HIS A 293 -11.63 6.26 11.66
C HIS A 293 -10.46 5.30 11.45
N ALA A 294 -9.30 5.77 10.96
CA ALA A 294 -8.10 4.94 11.02
C ALA A 294 -7.74 4.59 12.48
N ASP A 295 -7.29 3.37 12.72
CA ASP A 295 -6.81 2.91 14.03
C ASP A 295 -5.32 3.27 14.23
N VAL A 296 -4.56 3.34 13.12
CA VAL A 296 -3.11 3.51 13.14
C VAL A 296 -2.67 4.53 12.08
N ILE A 297 -1.77 5.45 12.44
CA ILE A 297 -1.13 6.39 11.52
C ILE A 297 0.37 6.14 11.54
N MET A 298 0.93 5.78 10.39
CA MET A 298 2.37 5.57 10.23
C MET A 298 3.01 6.79 9.56
N VAL A 299 3.98 7.40 10.23
CA VAL A 299 4.79 8.50 9.69
C VAL A 299 6.11 7.94 9.17
N SER A 300 6.31 7.97 7.86
CA SER A 300 7.56 7.53 7.22
C SER A 300 8.50 8.69 6.92
N GLY A 301 9.77 8.54 7.30
CA GLY A 301 10.84 9.48 6.93
C GLY A 301 11.29 9.33 5.48
N HIS A 302 11.81 10.41 4.89
CA HIS A 302 12.40 10.45 3.54
C HIS A 302 13.52 9.43 3.32
N ASP A 303 14.18 9.04 4.41
CA ASP A 303 15.34 8.18 4.42
C ASP A 303 14.97 6.68 4.32
N GLY A 304 13.68 6.35 4.17
CA GLY A 304 13.20 4.99 3.95
C GLY A 304 13.85 4.26 2.77
N GLY A 305 13.96 2.93 2.87
CA GLY A 305 14.52 2.08 1.82
C GLY A 305 13.57 1.84 0.63
N THR A 306 14.12 1.43 -0.51
CA THR A 306 13.34 1.00 -1.68
C THR A 306 14.09 -0.05 -2.50
N GLY A 307 13.35 -0.96 -3.12
CA GLY A 307 13.91 -1.94 -4.06
C GLY A 307 14.14 -1.35 -5.45
N ALA A 308 13.35 -0.35 -5.86
CA ALA A 308 13.46 0.34 -7.14
C ALA A 308 12.78 1.72 -7.07
N SER A 309 13.53 2.78 -7.38
CA SER A 309 13.06 4.16 -7.40
C SER A 309 13.98 5.04 -8.24
N PRO A 310 13.49 6.12 -8.87
CA PRO A 310 14.35 7.15 -9.43
C PRO A 310 15.26 7.75 -8.36
N ILE A 311 16.49 8.10 -8.75
CA ILE A 311 17.48 8.71 -7.85
C ILE A 311 17.01 10.09 -7.38
N SER A 312 16.38 10.87 -8.27
CA SER A 312 15.77 12.16 -7.93
C SER A 312 14.83 12.04 -6.74
N SER A 313 13.95 11.04 -6.77
CA SER A 313 12.93 10.81 -5.73
C SER A 313 13.57 10.43 -4.38
N MET A 314 14.60 9.58 -4.42
CA MET A 314 15.33 9.16 -3.21
C MET A 314 16.16 10.27 -2.57
N LYS A 315 16.50 11.33 -3.32
CA LYS A 315 17.41 12.39 -2.86
C LYS A 315 16.69 13.68 -2.48
N TYR A 316 15.57 14.00 -3.13
CA TYR A 316 15.00 15.35 -3.09
C TYR A 316 13.54 15.42 -2.65
N VAL A 317 12.94 14.32 -2.17
CA VAL A 317 11.49 14.26 -1.87
C VAL A 317 11.25 13.64 -0.51
N GLY A 318 10.27 14.18 0.23
CA GLY A 318 9.98 13.84 1.62
C GLY A 318 10.91 14.52 2.63
N LEU A 319 10.55 14.46 3.91
CA LEU A 319 11.32 15.03 5.02
C LEU A 319 11.76 13.99 6.06
N PRO A 320 12.69 14.35 6.97
CA PRO A 320 12.96 13.59 8.19
C PRO A 320 11.69 13.27 8.99
N TRP A 321 11.63 12.07 9.57
CA TRP A 321 10.44 11.64 10.33
C TRP A 321 10.30 12.41 11.64
N GLU A 322 11.38 12.94 12.20
CA GLU A 322 11.36 13.74 13.43
C GLU A 322 10.41 14.94 13.29
N LEU A 323 10.43 15.60 12.13
CA LEU A 323 9.55 16.72 11.80
C LEU A 323 8.09 16.31 11.68
N GLY A 324 7.82 15.29 10.86
CA GLY A 324 6.46 14.83 10.62
C GLY A 324 5.83 14.20 11.86
N LEU A 325 6.61 13.47 12.66
CA LEU A 325 6.14 12.83 13.89
C LEU A 325 5.75 13.88 14.92
N ALA A 326 6.59 14.90 15.13
CA ALA A 326 6.28 16.01 16.02
C ALA A 326 5.02 16.75 15.56
N GLU A 327 4.89 17.05 14.26
CA GLU A 327 3.71 17.73 13.73
C GLU A 327 2.42 16.91 13.93
N VAL A 328 2.47 15.60 13.66
CA VAL A 328 1.33 14.69 13.86
C VAL A 328 0.94 14.65 15.34
N GLN A 329 1.92 14.49 16.24
CA GLN A 329 1.69 14.49 17.68
C GLN A 329 1.02 15.78 18.13
N GLN A 330 1.59 16.94 17.78
CA GLN A 330 1.11 18.26 18.17
C GLN A 330 -0.29 18.53 17.60
N THR A 331 -0.52 18.26 16.31
CA THR A 331 -1.80 18.56 15.65
C THR A 331 -2.93 17.68 16.19
N LEU A 332 -2.67 16.39 16.41
CA LEU A 332 -3.68 15.48 16.98
C LEU A 332 -4.03 15.85 18.43
N LEU A 333 -3.06 16.33 19.20
CA LEU A 333 -3.27 16.85 20.55
C LEU A 333 -4.18 18.09 20.53
N LEU A 334 -3.84 19.09 19.71
CA LEU A 334 -4.60 20.33 19.57
C LEU A 334 -6.06 20.10 19.14
N ASN A 335 -6.32 19.00 18.43
CA ASN A 335 -7.67 18.64 17.95
C ASN A 335 -8.40 17.61 18.85
N ASN A 336 -7.82 17.20 19.97
CA ASN A 336 -8.35 16.12 20.82
C ASN A 336 -8.66 14.81 20.05
N LEU A 337 -7.75 14.45 19.14
CA LEU A 337 -7.82 13.23 18.33
C LEU A 337 -6.72 12.23 18.69
N ARG A 338 -5.66 12.66 19.39
CA ARG A 338 -4.47 11.82 19.67
C ARG A 338 -4.79 10.53 20.42
N SER A 339 -5.80 10.55 21.28
CA SER A 339 -6.23 9.40 22.09
C SER A 339 -6.88 8.26 21.28
N ARG A 340 -7.22 8.51 20.00
CA ARG A 340 -7.99 7.58 19.15
C ARG A 340 -7.16 6.79 18.15
N VAL A 341 -5.87 7.11 18.01
CA VAL A 341 -4.99 6.51 17.01
C VAL A 341 -3.67 6.11 17.61
N THR A 342 -3.17 4.94 17.24
CA THR A 342 -1.77 4.57 17.48
C THR A 342 -0.89 5.27 16.44
N VAL A 343 0.18 5.93 16.87
CA VAL A 343 1.15 6.54 15.94
C VAL A 343 2.36 5.62 15.77
N GLN A 344 2.62 5.15 14.55
CA GLN A 344 3.85 4.42 14.21
C GLN A 344 4.85 5.34 13.50
N VAL A 345 6.12 5.00 13.54
CA VAL A 345 7.17 5.70 12.76
C VAL A 345 8.13 4.72 12.10
N ASP A 346 8.55 4.99 10.87
CA ASP A 346 9.72 4.35 10.25
C ASP A 346 10.64 5.39 9.58
N GLY A 347 11.88 4.97 9.29
CA GLY A 347 12.90 5.85 8.72
C GLY A 347 14.27 5.57 9.32
N LYS A 348 14.93 4.52 8.79
CA LYS A 348 16.25 4.03 9.22
C LYS A 348 16.49 4.04 10.74
N LEU A 349 15.53 3.55 11.52
CA LEU A 349 15.74 3.28 12.94
C LEU A 349 16.82 2.19 13.08
N LYS A 350 17.87 2.49 13.86
CA LYS A 350 19.08 1.66 13.92
C LYS A 350 19.49 1.22 15.34
N SER A 351 19.05 1.94 16.37
CA SER A 351 19.42 1.67 17.77
C SER A 351 18.23 1.82 18.72
N GLY A 352 18.38 1.34 19.96
CA GLY A 352 17.41 1.59 21.04
C GLY A 352 17.29 3.07 21.39
N ARG A 353 18.35 3.86 21.16
CA ARG A 353 18.29 5.33 21.23
C ARG A 353 17.29 5.93 20.24
N ASP A 354 17.29 5.48 18.99
CA ASP A 354 16.33 5.94 17.99
C ASP A 354 14.88 5.64 18.41
N VAL A 355 14.63 4.44 18.96
CA VAL A 355 13.32 4.03 19.51
C VAL A 355 12.89 4.96 20.64
N VAL A 356 13.79 5.24 21.58
CA VAL A 356 13.51 6.13 22.72
C VAL A 356 13.20 7.56 22.27
N ILE A 357 13.95 8.10 21.31
CA ILE A 357 13.68 9.45 20.75
C ILE A 357 12.32 9.47 20.06
N ALA A 358 12.02 8.47 19.23
CA ALA A 358 10.72 8.33 18.59
C ALA A 358 9.57 8.27 19.62
N ALA A 359 9.74 7.52 20.72
CA ALA A 359 8.76 7.44 21.80
C ALA A 359 8.51 8.83 22.41
N LEU A 360 9.58 9.53 22.78
CA LEU A 360 9.51 10.87 23.39
C LEU A 360 8.86 11.90 22.46
N LEU A 361 9.03 11.76 21.14
CA LEU A 361 8.37 12.59 20.13
C LEU A 361 6.90 12.21 19.86
N GLY A 362 6.42 11.06 20.36
CA GLY A 362 5.00 10.69 20.32
C GLY A 362 4.65 9.36 19.63
N ALA A 363 5.64 8.62 19.11
CA ALA A 363 5.39 7.31 18.51
C ALA A 363 5.13 6.23 19.57
N GLU A 364 4.38 5.21 19.19
CA GLU A 364 4.00 4.06 20.03
C GLU A 364 4.47 2.74 19.43
N GLU A 365 4.67 2.67 18.12
CA GLU A 365 5.22 1.49 17.43
C GLU A 365 6.32 1.91 16.44
N TYR A 366 7.33 1.05 16.26
CA TYR A 366 8.62 1.41 15.66
C TYR A 366 8.95 0.49 14.49
N GLY A 367 9.03 1.08 13.30
CA GLY A 367 9.21 0.40 12.03
C GLY A 367 10.67 0.24 11.62
N PHE A 368 11.07 -1.01 11.36
CA PHE A 368 12.37 -1.37 10.82
C PHE A 368 12.25 -1.93 9.40
N ALA A 369 13.27 -1.73 8.58
CA ALA A 369 13.32 -2.29 7.22
C ALA A 369 14.74 -2.60 6.79
N THR A 370 15.53 -1.58 6.42
CA THR A 370 16.89 -1.78 5.89
C THR A 370 17.81 -2.46 6.90
N THR A 371 17.76 -2.07 8.17
CA THR A 371 18.56 -2.69 9.24
C THR A 371 18.15 -4.16 9.49
N ALA A 372 16.87 -4.48 9.40
CA ALA A 372 16.38 -5.86 9.41
C ALA A 372 16.85 -6.68 8.20
N LEU A 373 16.99 -6.07 7.01
CA LEU A 373 17.60 -6.77 5.88
C LEU A 373 19.11 -6.99 6.09
N ILE A 374 19.81 -6.04 6.72
CA ILE A 374 21.23 -6.19 7.05
C ILE A 374 21.43 -7.29 8.09
N SER A 375 20.57 -7.41 9.11
CA SER A 375 20.65 -8.52 10.07
C SER A 375 20.47 -9.89 9.39
N LEU A 376 19.74 -9.95 8.28
CA LEU A 376 19.57 -11.15 7.45
C LEU A 376 20.67 -11.34 6.39
N GLY A 377 21.68 -10.48 6.35
CA GLY A 377 22.86 -10.64 5.49
C GLY A 377 22.99 -9.63 4.34
N CYS A 378 22.15 -8.59 4.27
CA CYS A 378 22.31 -7.54 3.26
C CYS A 378 23.66 -6.85 3.42
N ILE A 379 24.41 -6.74 2.32
CA ILE A 379 25.73 -6.10 2.27
C ILE A 379 25.68 -4.67 1.72
N MET A 380 24.49 -4.09 1.56
CA MET A 380 24.27 -2.74 1.02
C MET A 380 24.91 -2.49 -0.37
N CYS A 381 24.92 -3.51 -1.25
CA CYS A 381 25.42 -3.40 -2.62
C CYS A 381 24.59 -2.49 -3.55
N LYS A 382 23.37 -2.08 -3.14
CA LYS A 382 22.45 -1.18 -3.89
C LYS A 382 22.09 -1.66 -5.31
N GLN A 383 22.05 -2.98 -5.54
CA GLN A 383 21.65 -3.61 -6.81
C GLN A 383 20.25 -4.26 -6.77
N CYS A 384 19.39 -3.82 -5.85
CA CYS A 384 18.10 -4.45 -5.55
C CYS A 384 17.13 -4.52 -6.75
N ASN A 385 17.19 -3.50 -7.62
CA ASN A 385 16.41 -3.39 -8.85
C ASN A 385 16.93 -4.28 -9.97
N LEU A 386 18.21 -4.64 -9.97
CA LEU A 386 18.86 -5.35 -11.08
C LEU A 386 18.65 -6.87 -11.06
N ASN A 387 17.94 -7.39 -10.05
CA ASN A 387 17.78 -8.82 -9.79
C ASN A 387 19.10 -9.57 -9.47
N ARG A 388 20.20 -8.86 -9.19
CA ARG A 388 21.55 -9.44 -9.01
C ARG A 388 22.05 -9.42 -7.57
N CYS A 389 21.14 -9.52 -6.59
CA CYS A 389 21.52 -9.47 -5.18
C CYS A 389 22.45 -10.65 -4.80
N PRO A 390 23.72 -10.40 -4.40
CA PRO A 390 24.67 -11.47 -4.11
C PRO A 390 24.35 -12.24 -2.82
N ALA A 391 23.52 -11.68 -1.94
CA ALA A 391 23.11 -12.26 -0.67
C ALA A 391 21.77 -13.02 -0.75
N GLY A 392 21.16 -13.17 -1.95
CA GLY A 392 19.89 -13.87 -2.11
C GLY A 392 18.66 -13.16 -1.49
N ILE A 393 18.78 -11.88 -1.12
CA ILE A 393 17.71 -11.11 -0.44
C ILE A 393 16.80 -10.41 -1.45
N ALA A 394 17.36 -9.54 -2.30
CA ALA A 394 16.58 -8.69 -3.21
C ALA A 394 16.62 -9.21 -4.65
N THR A 395 16.33 -10.50 -4.84
CA THR A 395 16.41 -11.20 -6.14
C THR A 395 15.37 -12.31 -6.23
N GLN A 396 14.92 -12.58 -7.46
CA GLN A 396 14.09 -13.73 -7.83
C GLN A 396 14.88 -14.77 -8.64
N ASP A 397 16.16 -14.52 -8.91
CA ASP A 397 17.05 -15.48 -9.56
C ASP A 397 17.25 -16.72 -8.65
N PRO A 398 16.94 -17.95 -9.11
CA PRO A 398 17.03 -19.15 -8.28
C PRO A 398 18.44 -19.43 -7.75
N GLU A 399 19.50 -19.19 -8.54
CA GLU A 399 20.88 -19.45 -8.13
C GLU A 399 21.37 -18.43 -7.10
N LEU A 400 20.94 -17.17 -7.21
CA LEU A 400 21.25 -16.17 -6.20
C LEU A 400 20.43 -16.37 -4.92
N ARG A 401 19.17 -16.82 -5.03
CA ARG A 401 18.33 -17.15 -3.85
C ARG A 401 18.93 -18.25 -2.98
N LYS A 402 19.58 -19.26 -3.58
CA LYS A 402 20.34 -20.29 -2.85
C LYS A 402 21.45 -19.73 -1.94
N LYS A 403 21.91 -18.51 -2.19
CA LYS A 403 22.94 -17.84 -1.39
C LYS A 403 22.39 -17.16 -0.13
N PHE A 404 21.07 -17.14 0.06
CA PHE A 404 20.45 -16.59 1.27
C PHE A 404 20.80 -17.44 2.48
N LYS A 405 21.39 -16.80 3.50
CA LYS A 405 21.84 -17.44 4.75
C LYS A 405 21.19 -16.85 6.01
N GLY A 406 20.24 -15.92 5.85
CA GLY A 406 19.55 -15.31 6.97
C GLY A 406 18.63 -16.31 7.67
N THR A 407 18.56 -16.24 9.00
CA THR A 407 17.66 -17.06 9.82
C THR A 407 16.74 -16.16 10.64
N PRO A 408 15.58 -16.67 11.12
CA PRO A 408 14.73 -15.91 12.02
C PRO A 408 15.49 -15.42 13.26
N GLU A 409 16.38 -16.26 13.80
CA GLU A 409 17.19 -15.98 14.98
C GLU A 409 18.09 -14.75 14.78
N HIS A 410 18.64 -14.53 13.58
CA HIS A 410 19.47 -13.34 13.31
C HIS A 410 18.69 -12.04 13.53
N LEU A 411 17.46 -11.97 13.01
CA LEU A 411 16.61 -10.79 13.18
C LEU A 411 16.13 -10.65 14.63
N ILE A 412 15.74 -11.77 15.27
CA ILE A 412 15.32 -11.78 16.68
C ILE A 412 16.44 -11.26 17.58
N ASN A 413 17.68 -11.71 17.39
CA ASN A 413 18.83 -11.26 18.16
C ASN A 413 19.02 -9.74 18.04
N TYR A 414 19.05 -9.22 16.80
CA TYR A 414 19.21 -7.80 16.55
C TYR A 414 18.13 -6.95 17.23
N LEU A 415 16.86 -7.30 17.06
CA LEU A 415 15.74 -6.58 17.68
C LEU A 415 15.77 -6.69 19.21
N THR A 416 16.16 -7.85 19.76
CA THR A 416 16.32 -8.05 21.20
C THR A 416 17.37 -7.10 21.77
N PHE A 417 18.48 -6.86 21.05
CA PHE A 417 19.50 -5.90 21.49
C PHE A 417 19.02 -4.45 21.46
N ILE A 418 18.27 -4.05 20.42
CA ILE A 418 17.62 -2.72 20.38
C ILE A 418 16.69 -2.55 21.57
N ALA A 419 15.82 -3.53 21.84
CA ALA A 419 14.89 -3.49 22.96
C ALA A 419 15.63 -3.44 24.30
N GLN A 420 16.76 -4.15 24.44
CA GLN A 420 17.58 -4.13 25.64
C GLN A 420 18.27 -2.77 25.87
N GLU A 421 18.77 -2.10 24.81
CA GLU A 421 19.29 -0.73 24.92
C GLU A 421 18.16 0.27 25.26
N ALA A 422 17.01 0.17 24.61
CA ALA A 422 15.85 0.99 24.93
C ALA A 422 15.47 0.85 26.41
N ARG A 423 15.41 -0.38 26.93
CA ARG A 423 15.16 -0.68 28.35
C ARG A 423 16.18 -0.04 29.30
N GLN A 424 17.47 -0.04 28.94
CA GLN A 424 18.52 0.61 29.72
C GLN A 424 18.38 2.14 29.72
N LEU A 425 18.03 2.73 28.58
CA LEU A 425 17.76 4.16 28.46
C LEU A 425 16.50 4.55 29.25
N MET A 426 15.46 3.74 29.24
CA MET A 426 14.26 3.92 30.06
C MET A 426 14.62 3.97 31.54
N ALA A 427 15.41 3.01 32.03
CA ALA A 427 15.90 2.98 33.41
C ALA A 427 16.69 4.25 33.76
N LYS A 428 17.60 4.67 32.88
CA LYS A 428 18.40 5.90 33.03
C LYS A 428 17.52 7.15 33.11
N LEU A 429 16.44 7.20 32.35
CA LEU A 429 15.50 8.33 32.31
C LEU A 429 14.40 8.26 33.39
N GLY A 430 14.35 7.16 34.14
CA GLY A 430 13.41 6.97 35.24
C GLY A 430 11.99 6.60 34.79
N PHE A 431 11.86 5.84 33.70
CA PHE A 431 10.58 5.35 33.18
C PHE A 431 10.46 3.83 33.31
N LYS A 432 9.30 3.35 33.79
CA LYS A 432 9.03 1.91 33.97
C LYS A 432 8.48 1.24 32.71
N SER A 433 7.87 2.02 31.82
CA SER A 433 7.34 1.52 30.54
C SER A 433 7.44 2.56 29.41
N LEU A 434 7.48 2.10 28.17
CA LEU A 434 7.43 2.93 26.96
C LEU A 434 6.20 3.83 26.99
N ASN A 435 5.10 3.29 27.52
CA ASN A 435 3.85 4.00 27.69
C ASN A 435 3.97 5.28 28.53
N GLU A 436 4.93 5.39 29.45
CA GLU A 436 5.17 6.59 30.24
C GLU A 436 5.99 7.65 29.48
N MET A 437 6.68 7.23 28.41
CA MET A 437 7.57 8.08 27.60
C MET A 437 6.85 8.76 26.45
N ILE A 438 5.76 8.18 25.93
CA ILE A 438 5.10 8.64 24.71
C ILE A 438 4.78 10.15 24.82
N GLY A 439 5.36 10.95 23.92
CA GLY A 439 5.14 12.40 23.84
C GLY A 439 5.80 13.23 24.94
N ARG A 440 6.71 12.66 25.75
CA ARG A 440 7.47 13.36 26.81
C ARG A 440 8.65 14.16 26.25
N VAL A 441 8.37 15.07 25.31
CA VAL A 441 9.38 15.97 24.71
C VAL A 441 10.11 16.84 25.74
N ASP A 442 9.52 17.04 26.93
CA ASP A 442 10.16 17.72 28.06
C ASP A 442 11.47 17.06 28.53
N VAL A 443 11.71 15.79 28.19
CA VAL A 443 12.92 15.02 28.50
C VAL A 443 14.03 15.19 27.46
N LEU A 444 13.70 15.78 26.31
CA LEU A 444 14.65 16.10 25.27
C LEU A 444 15.17 17.53 25.44
N ASP A 445 16.42 17.74 25.04
CA ASP A 445 17.04 19.05 24.85
C ASP A 445 17.79 19.07 23.52
N VAL A 446 18.08 20.25 23.00
CA VAL A 446 18.94 20.42 21.82
C VAL A 446 20.39 20.55 22.30
N GLU A 447 21.32 19.99 21.53
CA GLU A 447 22.74 20.23 21.77
C GLU A 447 23.07 21.73 21.79
N LYS A 448 23.86 22.17 22.78
CA LYS A 448 24.26 23.57 22.92
C LYS A 448 25.64 23.87 22.32
N GLN A 449 26.50 22.87 22.25
CA GLN A 449 27.84 22.98 21.68
C GLN A 449 27.83 22.53 20.21
N LEU A 450 27.12 23.28 19.36
CA LEU A 450 27.12 23.07 17.91
C LEU A 450 28.16 23.97 17.25
N GLU A 451 28.93 23.43 16.32
CA GLU A 451 29.94 24.15 15.56
C GLU A 451 29.55 24.33 14.08
N GLY A 452 30.30 25.18 13.37
CA GLY A 452 30.11 25.42 11.94
C GLY A 452 28.69 25.87 11.59
N LYS A 453 28.10 25.25 10.57
CA LYS A 453 26.74 25.55 10.09
C LYS A 453 25.62 25.02 11.01
N LEU A 454 25.93 24.04 11.86
CA LEU A 454 24.92 23.40 12.74
C LEU A 454 24.44 24.36 13.84
N LYS A 455 25.30 25.29 14.29
CA LYS A 455 24.97 26.28 15.32
C LYS A 455 23.81 27.22 14.94
N ASN A 456 23.54 27.34 13.64
CA ASN A 456 22.48 28.19 13.11
C ASN A 456 21.13 27.46 13.06
N LEU A 457 21.08 26.15 13.35
CA LEU A 457 19.84 25.37 13.30
C LEU A 457 18.93 25.67 14.49
N ASP A 458 17.66 25.97 14.20
CA ASP A 458 16.60 26.07 15.21
C ASP A 458 15.73 24.80 15.21
N LEU A 459 15.81 24.02 16.29
CA LEU A 459 15.02 22.79 16.49
C LEU A 459 13.90 22.96 17.52
N THR A 460 13.66 24.16 18.04
CA THR A 460 12.70 24.42 19.12
C THR A 460 11.29 23.94 18.77
N GLN A 461 10.86 24.11 17.51
CA GLN A 461 9.54 23.71 17.03
C GLN A 461 9.28 22.19 17.14
N ILE A 462 10.32 21.37 17.04
CA ILE A 462 10.21 19.91 17.15
C ILE A 462 9.91 19.49 18.59
N LEU A 463 10.43 20.24 19.56
CA LEU A 463 10.27 19.98 20.99
C LEU A 463 9.08 20.73 21.61
N TYR A 464 8.34 21.49 20.81
CA TYR A 464 7.15 22.20 21.27
C TYR A 464 6.08 21.22 21.74
N ARG A 465 5.52 21.50 22.92
CA ARG A 465 4.38 20.80 23.49
C ARG A 465 3.29 21.81 23.81
N PRO A 466 2.08 21.69 23.23
CA PRO A 466 0.99 22.60 23.55
C PRO A 466 0.56 22.41 25.01
N GLU A 467 0.28 23.52 25.70
CA GLU A 467 -0.35 23.52 27.02
C GLU A 467 -1.82 23.15 26.87
N LEU A 468 -2.20 21.97 27.38
CA LEU A 468 -3.54 21.40 27.22
C LEU A 468 -4.07 20.86 28.56
N PRO A 469 -5.39 20.83 28.77
CA PRO A 469 -6.00 20.21 29.95
C PRO A 469 -5.54 18.77 30.13
N SER A 470 -5.41 18.31 31.38
CA SER A 470 -4.99 16.93 31.70
C SER A 470 -5.93 15.84 31.15
N SER A 471 -7.16 16.20 30.78
CA SER A 471 -8.10 15.33 30.09
C SER A 471 -7.67 14.95 28.66
N ILE A 472 -6.78 15.72 28.02
CA ILE A 472 -6.25 15.41 26.70
C ILE A 472 -5.02 14.52 26.86
N ILE A 473 -5.18 13.25 26.49
CA ILE A 473 -4.13 12.23 26.62
C ILE A 473 -3.28 12.20 25.34
N GLY A 474 -1.95 12.26 25.51
CA GLY A 474 -0.99 12.32 24.40
C GLY A 474 -0.60 11.00 23.75
N LYS A 475 -1.38 9.94 23.98
CA LYS A 475 -1.18 8.58 23.45
C LYS A 475 -2.50 7.87 23.24
N HIS A 476 -2.50 6.77 22.49
CA HIS A 476 -3.71 5.99 22.23
C HIS A 476 -4.27 5.37 23.52
N VAL A 477 -5.57 5.55 23.75
CA VAL A 477 -6.32 4.96 24.89
C VAL A 477 -7.78 4.64 24.56
N ILE A 478 -8.32 5.10 23.43
CA ILE A 478 -9.71 4.92 23.03
C ILE A 478 -9.74 4.28 21.63
N ALA A 479 -10.44 3.15 21.51
CA ALA A 479 -10.67 2.51 20.21
C ALA A 479 -11.62 3.35 19.33
N GLN A 480 -11.42 3.29 18.01
CA GLN A 480 -12.31 3.93 17.04
C GLN A 480 -13.68 3.25 16.97
N ASP A 481 -14.73 4.05 16.81
CA ASP A 481 -16.07 3.57 16.40
C ASP A 481 -16.19 3.60 14.88
N HIS A 482 -15.97 2.45 14.26
CA HIS A 482 -16.01 2.26 12.81
C HIS A 482 -17.42 2.25 12.20
N LYS A 483 -18.48 2.38 13.00
CA LYS A 483 -19.89 2.40 12.54
C LYS A 483 -20.33 1.15 11.77
N ILE A 484 -19.72 -0.01 12.04
CA ILE A 484 -20.02 -1.29 11.36
C ILE A 484 -21.07 -2.17 12.07
N ASN A 485 -21.63 -1.72 13.20
CA ASN A 485 -22.54 -2.53 14.00
C ASN A 485 -23.95 -2.63 13.41
N GLN A 486 -24.35 -1.69 12.56
CA GLN A 486 -25.72 -1.57 12.02
C GLN A 486 -25.76 -1.70 10.49
N VAL A 487 -24.66 -2.15 9.86
CA VAL A 487 -24.60 -2.33 8.40
C VAL A 487 -25.52 -3.45 7.94
N LEU A 488 -26.04 -3.34 6.72
CA LEU A 488 -26.95 -4.32 6.12
C LEU A 488 -26.36 -5.75 6.13
N ASP A 489 -25.04 -5.88 5.95
CA ASP A 489 -24.37 -7.19 5.97
C ASP A 489 -24.59 -7.98 7.27
N LYS A 490 -24.85 -7.34 8.42
CA LYS A 490 -25.17 -8.07 9.65
C LYS A 490 -26.41 -8.97 9.45
N LYS A 491 -27.43 -8.43 8.78
CA LYS A 491 -28.64 -9.18 8.42
C LYS A 491 -28.35 -10.20 7.31
N LEU A 492 -27.54 -9.83 6.33
CA LEU A 492 -27.15 -10.76 5.25
C LEU A 492 -26.44 -12.00 5.82
N ILE A 493 -25.52 -11.81 6.76
CA ILE A 493 -24.79 -12.91 7.42
C ILE A 493 -25.76 -13.78 8.22
N GLU A 494 -26.64 -13.17 9.01
CA GLU A 494 -27.62 -13.90 9.82
C GLU A 494 -28.52 -14.80 8.96
N MET A 495 -29.07 -14.25 7.88
CA MET A 495 -29.93 -14.98 6.94
C MET A 495 -29.14 -15.96 6.05
N SER A 496 -27.82 -15.80 5.98
CA SER A 496 -26.94 -16.71 5.22
C SER A 496 -26.39 -17.87 6.03
N LYS A 497 -26.69 -17.98 7.33
CA LYS A 497 -26.21 -19.08 8.17
C LYS A 497 -26.36 -20.47 7.54
N PRO A 498 -27.51 -20.86 6.94
CA PRO A 498 -27.64 -22.18 6.30
C PRO A 498 -26.64 -22.41 5.17
N ALA A 499 -26.33 -21.38 4.38
CA ALA A 499 -25.32 -21.43 3.33
C ALA A 499 -23.91 -21.46 3.90
N LEU A 500 -23.63 -20.63 4.92
CA LEU A 500 -22.33 -20.54 5.59
C LEU A 500 -21.98 -21.80 6.37
N GLU A 501 -22.96 -22.53 6.89
CA GLU A 501 -22.75 -23.73 7.69
C GLU A 501 -22.71 -25.00 6.84
N ASN A 502 -23.70 -25.13 5.95
CA ASN A 502 -24.00 -26.39 5.25
C ASN A 502 -23.93 -26.29 3.71
N GLY A 503 -23.60 -25.12 3.16
CA GLY A 503 -23.54 -24.92 1.71
C GLY A 503 -24.90 -24.95 1.00
N ILE A 504 -25.99 -24.78 1.75
CA ILE A 504 -27.36 -24.76 1.22
C ILE A 504 -27.55 -23.52 0.34
N LYS A 505 -28.17 -23.71 -0.84
CA LYS A 505 -28.51 -22.59 -1.73
C LYS A 505 -29.65 -21.76 -1.14
N ILE A 506 -29.48 -20.44 -1.10
CA ILE A 506 -30.48 -19.51 -0.57
C ILE A 506 -30.70 -18.34 -1.52
N VAL A 507 -31.91 -17.78 -1.47
CA VAL A 507 -32.30 -16.58 -2.22
C VAL A 507 -33.05 -15.67 -1.27
N HIS A 508 -32.61 -14.41 -1.16
CA HIS A 508 -33.24 -13.40 -0.31
C HIS A 508 -33.47 -12.10 -1.07
N ALA A 509 -34.38 -11.26 -0.56
CA ALA A 509 -34.71 -9.96 -1.13
C ALA A 509 -34.66 -8.86 -0.06
N PHE A 510 -34.07 -7.71 -0.40
CA PHE A 510 -33.92 -6.56 0.50
C PHE A 510 -34.11 -5.24 -0.23
N ASN A 511 -34.48 -4.20 0.51
CA ASN A 511 -34.37 -2.82 0.03
C ASN A 511 -32.97 -2.28 0.36
N ILE A 512 -32.45 -1.41 -0.51
CA ILE A 512 -31.16 -0.74 -0.34
C ILE A 512 -31.28 0.77 -0.57
N LYS A 513 -30.49 1.54 0.18
CA LYS A 513 -30.40 3.00 0.07
C LYS A 513 -28.95 3.43 -0.13
N ASN A 514 -28.75 4.66 -0.62
CA ASN A 514 -27.40 5.18 -0.88
C ASN A 514 -26.53 5.28 0.39
N THR A 515 -27.15 5.27 1.58
CA THR A 515 -26.47 5.19 2.88
C THR A 515 -25.94 3.79 3.22
N ASP A 516 -26.48 2.74 2.58
CA ASP A 516 -26.02 1.37 2.72
C ASP A 516 -24.78 1.16 1.83
N ARG A 517 -23.61 1.36 2.45
CA ARG A 517 -22.30 1.30 1.80
C ARG A 517 -21.66 -0.07 2.01
N THR A 518 -20.82 -0.47 1.06
CA THR A 518 -19.99 -1.69 1.14
C THR A 518 -20.79 -3.01 1.31
N VAL A 519 -22.03 -3.03 0.84
CA VAL A 519 -22.92 -4.19 0.99
C VAL A 519 -22.33 -5.43 0.31
N GLY A 520 -22.24 -6.53 1.05
CA GLY A 520 -21.73 -7.83 0.64
C GLY A 520 -20.29 -8.10 1.10
N ALA A 521 -19.54 -7.08 1.51
CA ALA A 521 -18.13 -7.24 1.87
C ALA A 521 -17.93 -8.01 3.18
N MET A 522 -18.73 -7.72 4.21
CA MET A 522 -18.59 -8.41 5.50
C MET A 522 -19.04 -9.88 5.38
N LEU A 523 -20.12 -10.16 4.65
CA LEU A 523 -20.51 -11.53 4.31
C LEU A 523 -19.39 -12.26 3.56
N SER A 524 -18.75 -11.59 2.61
CA SER A 524 -17.64 -12.15 1.85
C SER A 524 -16.42 -12.44 2.73
N GLY A 525 -16.16 -11.59 3.73
CA GLY A 525 -15.16 -11.82 4.75
C GLY A 525 -15.41 -13.10 5.56
N GLU A 526 -16.65 -13.33 6.01
CA GLU A 526 -17.03 -14.57 6.72
C GLU A 526 -16.81 -15.82 5.86
N ILE A 527 -17.23 -15.77 4.60
CA ILE A 527 -17.03 -16.88 3.64
C ILE A 527 -15.53 -17.12 3.42
N ALA A 528 -14.74 -16.07 3.21
CA ALA A 528 -13.31 -16.20 2.97
C ALA A 528 -12.56 -16.76 4.19
N ARG A 529 -12.94 -16.40 5.42
CA ARG A 529 -12.33 -16.99 6.63
C ARG A 529 -12.57 -18.49 6.71
N LYS A 530 -13.77 -18.95 6.36
CA LYS A 530 -14.15 -20.36 6.47
C LYS A 530 -13.67 -21.21 5.28
N TYR A 531 -13.78 -20.67 4.06
CA TYR A 531 -13.59 -21.43 2.82
C TYR A 531 -12.36 -20.99 2.00
N GLY A 532 -11.68 -19.93 2.40
CA GLY A 532 -10.54 -19.36 1.68
C GLY A 532 -10.92 -18.94 0.24
N ASN A 533 -9.95 -19.05 -0.66
CA ASN A 533 -10.13 -18.76 -2.10
C ASN A 533 -11.14 -19.68 -2.80
N LYS A 534 -11.44 -20.86 -2.23
CA LYS A 534 -12.39 -21.80 -2.84
C LYS A 534 -13.81 -21.22 -2.84
N GLY A 535 -14.15 -20.44 -1.81
CA GLY A 535 -15.49 -19.88 -1.60
C GLY A 535 -16.56 -20.97 -1.54
N LEU A 536 -17.78 -20.59 -1.91
CA LEU A 536 -18.92 -21.48 -2.06
C LEU A 536 -19.16 -21.81 -3.55
N PRO A 537 -19.92 -22.88 -3.86
CA PRO A 537 -20.41 -23.10 -5.22
C PRO A 537 -21.17 -21.88 -5.78
N ASP A 538 -21.18 -21.74 -7.10
CA ASP A 538 -21.81 -20.57 -7.75
C ASP A 538 -23.31 -20.49 -7.42
N ASN A 539 -23.78 -19.26 -7.17
CA ASN A 539 -25.16 -18.97 -6.76
C ASN A 539 -25.63 -19.71 -5.50
N THR A 540 -24.72 -20.06 -4.58
CA THR A 540 -25.13 -20.56 -3.26
C THR A 540 -25.85 -19.48 -2.45
N ILE A 541 -25.44 -18.22 -2.56
CA ILE A 541 -26.14 -17.10 -1.92
C ILE A 541 -26.54 -16.10 -3.00
N VAL A 542 -27.83 -15.93 -3.24
CA VAL A 542 -28.36 -14.92 -4.16
C VAL A 542 -29.13 -13.87 -3.37
N ILE A 543 -28.74 -12.61 -3.54
CA ILE A 543 -29.36 -11.47 -2.83
C ILE A 543 -29.90 -10.51 -3.87
N ASN A 544 -31.22 -10.41 -3.93
CA ASN A 544 -31.94 -9.45 -4.76
C ASN A 544 -32.14 -8.15 -3.95
N LEU A 545 -31.78 -7.04 -4.55
CA LEU A 545 -31.81 -5.72 -3.91
C LEU A 545 -32.61 -4.76 -4.77
N GLN A 546 -33.40 -3.90 -4.13
CA GLN A 546 -34.19 -2.87 -4.81
C GLN A 546 -33.90 -1.50 -4.20
N GLY A 547 -33.57 -0.53 -5.06
CA GLY A 547 -33.27 0.86 -4.66
C GLY A 547 -31.91 1.34 -5.19
N SER A 548 -31.30 2.28 -4.50
CA SER A 548 -30.04 2.90 -4.90
C SER A 548 -28.92 2.48 -3.96
N ALA A 549 -27.88 1.79 -4.43
CA ALA A 549 -26.79 1.33 -3.58
C ALA A 549 -25.76 2.44 -3.29
N GLY A 550 -25.24 2.49 -2.06
CA GLY A 550 -24.14 3.39 -1.71
C GLY A 550 -22.80 2.99 -2.34
N GLN A 551 -21.75 3.72 -1.96
CA GLN A 551 -20.38 3.44 -2.40
C GLN A 551 -19.97 1.98 -2.10
N SER A 552 -19.13 1.41 -2.97
CA SER A 552 -18.50 0.10 -2.76
C SER A 552 -19.49 -1.08 -2.73
N PHE A 553 -20.61 -0.98 -3.44
CA PHE A 553 -21.56 -2.09 -3.59
C PHE A 553 -20.88 -3.35 -4.15
N GLY A 554 -20.98 -4.48 -3.44
CA GLY A 554 -20.31 -5.72 -3.84
C GLY A 554 -18.78 -5.64 -3.79
N ALA A 555 -18.20 -4.75 -2.99
CA ALA A 555 -16.76 -4.73 -2.78
C ALA A 555 -16.28 -6.06 -2.17
N PHE A 556 -15.17 -6.57 -2.69
CA PHE A 556 -14.56 -7.84 -2.28
C PHE A 556 -15.52 -9.04 -2.32
N LEU A 557 -16.51 -9.01 -3.23
CA LEU A 557 -17.50 -10.09 -3.30
C LEU A 557 -16.84 -11.41 -3.73
N VAL A 558 -17.00 -12.45 -2.93
CA VAL A 558 -16.36 -13.77 -3.15
C VAL A 558 -17.22 -14.72 -3.95
N LYS A 559 -16.56 -15.76 -4.48
CA LYS A 559 -17.21 -16.86 -5.20
C LYS A 559 -18.36 -17.48 -4.38
N GLY A 560 -19.48 -17.67 -5.06
CA GLY A 560 -20.71 -18.24 -4.53
C GLY A 560 -21.75 -17.22 -4.06
N VAL A 561 -21.38 -15.94 -4.00
CA VAL A 561 -22.34 -14.84 -3.74
C VAL A 561 -22.68 -14.13 -5.05
N THR A 562 -23.98 -13.96 -5.28
CA THR A 562 -24.55 -13.21 -6.40
C THR A 562 -25.40 -12.07 -5.86
N LEU A 563 -25.04 -10.83 -6.21
CA LEU A 563 -25.82 -9.63 -5.89
C LEU A 563 -26.54 -9.16 -7.16
N ILE A 564 -27.86 -9.03 -7.08
CA ILE A 564 -28.70 -8.52 -8.18
C ILE A 564 -29.35 -7.23 -7.68
N LEU A 565 -29.04 -6.10 -8.29
CA LEU A 565 -29.59 -4.80 -7.93
C LEU A 565 -30.56 -4.32 -9.03
N ASN A 566 -31.81 -4.14 -8.63
CA ASN A 566 -32.86 -3.47 -9.40
C ASN A 566 -32.92 -1.99 -8.98
N GLY A 567 -32.28 -1.12 -9.75
CA GLY A 567 -32.11 0.30 -9.46
C GLY A 567 -30.77 0.84 -9.96
N ASP A 568 -30.07 1.61 -9.13
CA ASP A 568 -28.80 2.28 -9.46
C ASP A 568 -27.76 2.12 -8.34
N ALA A 569 -26.50 2.41 -8.63
CA ALA A 569 -25.43 2.36 -7.64
C ALA A 569 -24.51 3.59 -7.74
N ASN A 570 -23.77 3.90 -6.68
CA ASN A 570 -22.75 4.94 -6.73
C ASN A 570 -21.39 4.37 -7.24
N ASP A 571 -20.27 4.97 -6.84
CA ASP A 571 -18.92 4.57 -7.23
C ASP A 571 -18.50 3.21 -6.63
N TYR A 572 -17.43 2.65 -7.21
CA TYR A 572 -16.70 1.49 -6.69
C TYR A 572 -17.47 0.16 -6.67
N VAL A 573 -18.51 0.01 -7.50
CA VAL A 573 -19.20 -1.28 -7.63
C VAL A 573 -18.20 -2.38 -7.98
N GLY A 574 -18.21 -3.47 -7.21
CA GLY A 574 -17.30 -4.59 -7.40
C GLY A 574 -15.82 -4.26 -7.17
N LYS A 575 -15.50 -3.21 -6.41
CA LYS A 575 -14.12 -2.92 -5.98
C LYS A 575 -13.46 -4.18 -5.39
N GLY A 576 -12.31 -4.57 -5.92
CA GLY A 576 -11.60 -5.78 -5.50
C GLY A 576 -12.41 -7.08 -5.65
N LEU A 577 -13.31 -7.17 -6.63
CA LEU A 577 -14.12 -8.38 -6.89
C LEU A 577 -13.26 -9.65 -6.86
N SER A 578 -13.68 -10.63 -6.06
CA SER A 578 -12.91 -11.81 -5.68
C SER A 578 -13.66 -13.11 -6.04
N GLY A 579 -14.38 -13.12 -7.14
CA GLY A 579 -15.07 -14.30 -7.68
C GLY A 579 -16.60 -14.26 -7.61
N GLY A 580 -17.18 -13.27 -6.92
CA GLY A 580 -18.62 -13.09 -6.87
C GLY A 580 -19.23 -12.63 -8.20
N LYS A 581 -20.56 -12.60 -8.26
CA LYS A 581 -21.33 -12.11 -9.41
C LYS A 581 -22.14 -10.88 -9.02
N ILE A 582 -22.06 -9.83 -9.82
CA ILE A 582 -22.85 -8.59 -9.66
C ILE A 582 -23.69 -8.39 -10.91
N VAL A 583 -24.97 -8.10 -10.74
CA VAL A 583 -25.91 -7.77 -11.81
C VAL A 583 -26.58 -6.45 -11.46
N LEU A 584 -26.48 -5.45 -12.34
CA LEU A 584 -27.15 -4.16 -12.21
C LEU A 584 -28.18 -4.02 -13.33
N ILE A 585 -29.44 -3.81 -12.95
CA ILE A 585 -30.58 -3.66 -13.86
C ILE A 585 -31.34 -2.40 -13.45
N PRO A 586 -31.76 -1.54 -14.38
CA PRO A 586 -32.58 -0.38 -14.06
C PRO A 586 -33.89 -0.80 -13.37
N HIS A 587 -34.51 0.15 -12.68
CA HIS A 587 -35.79 -0.11 -12.05
C HIS A 587 -36.83 -0.57 -13.07
N ALA A 588 -37.64 -1.58 -12.75
CA ALA A 588 -38.58 -2.18 -13.73
C ALA A 588 -39.60 -1.17 -14.30
N ASN A 589 -39.87 -0.08 -13.56
CA ASN A 589 -40.78 0.99 -13.94
C ASN A 589 -40.08 2.23 -14.53
N SER A 590 -38.79 2.13 -14.88
CA SER A 590 -38.06 3.23 -15.50
C SER A 590 -38.59 3.52 -16.90
N SER A 591 -38.87 4.79 -17.20
CA SER A 591 -39.37 5.23 -18.51
C SER A 591 -38.28 5.69 -19.47
N PHE A 592 -37.01 5.67 -19.05
CA PHE A 592 -35.86 6.11 -19.84
C PHE A 592 -35.13 4.92 -20.46
N ASP A 593 -34.47 5.13 -21.61
CA ASP A 593 -33.62 4.11 -22.25
C ASP A 593 -32.36 3.85 -21.38
N PRO A 594 -32.17 2.65 -20.83
CA PRO A 594 -31.01 2.33 -20.00
C PRO A 594 -29.68 2.53 -20.73
N LYS A 595 -29.65 2.32 -22.05
CA LYS A 595 -28.45 2.45 -22.88
C LYS A 595 -27.95 3.87 -22.92
N GLU A 596 -28.81 4.85 -22.70
CA GLU A 596 -28.45 6.26 -22.75
C GLU A 596 -28.12 6.88 -21.38
N ASN A 597 -28.41 6.17 -20.28
CA ASN A 597 -28.37 6.72 -18.93
C ASN A 597 -27.34 6.03 -18.04
N ALA A 598 -26.80 6.79 -17.08
CA ALA A 598 -25.86 6.25 -16.11
C ALA A 598 -26.60 5.44 -15.04
N ILE A 599 -26.15 4.20 -14.80
CA ILE A 599 -26.66 3.31 -13.75
C ILE A 599 -25.68 3.16 -12.58
N ALA A 600 -24.39 3.48 -12.79
CA ALA A 600 -23.37 3.45 -11.75
C ALA A 600 -22.30 4.53 -11.92
N GLY A 601 -21.59 4.82 -10.82
CA GLY A 601 -20.54 5.84 -10.75
C GLY A 601 -19.21 5.44 -11.39
N ASN A 602 -18.11 5.78 -10.72
CA ASN A 602 -16.73 5.69 -11.20
C ASN A 602 -15.96 4.52 -10.58
N THR A 603 -14.82 4.18 -11.19
CA THR A 603 -13.83 3.24 -10.62
C THR A 603 -14.42 1.87 -10.26
N LEU A 604 -15.40 1.42 -11.04
CA LEU A 604 -15.97 0.07 -10.88
C LEU A 604 -14.90 -0.98 -11.17
N LEU A 605 -14.99 -2.10 -10.45
CA LEU A 605 -14.10 -3.26 -10.58
C LEU A 605 -12.62 -2.94 -10.35
N TYR A 606 -12.33 -1.89 -9.58
CA TYR A 606 -10.97 -1.50 -9.27
C TYR A 606 -10.19 -2.63 -8.61
N GLY A 607 -9.13 -3.09 -9.27
CA GLY A 607 -8.27 -4.14 -8.73
C GLY A 607 -8.95 -5.51 -8.63
N ALA A 608 -10.07 -5.74 -9.33
CA ALA A 608 -10.76 -7.02 -9.34
C ALA A 608 -9.84 -8.16 -9.79
N THR A 609 -9.88 -9.30 -9.11
CA THR A 609 -9.02 -10.46 -9.40
C THR A 609 -9.75 -11.60 -10.09
N SER A 610 -11.06 -11.68 -9.90
CA SER A 610 -11.94 -12.68 -10.51
C SER A 610 -13.41 -12.31 -10.28
N GLY A 611 -14.34 -13.01 -10.93
CA GLY A 611 -15.77 -12.78 -10.79
C GLY A 611 -16.39 -12.15 -12.02
N LYS A 612 -17.69 -11.87 -11.96
CA LYS A 612 -18.46 -11.38 -13.10
C LYS A 612 -19.30 -10.16 -12.75
N ALA A 613 -19.40 -9.19 -13.66
CA ALA A 613 -20.29 -8.05 -13.54
C ALA A 613 -21.10 -7.84 -14.83
N PHE A 614 -22.41 -7.76 -14.72
CA PHE A 614 -23.32 -7.53 -15.83
C PHE A 614 -24.14 -6.27 -15.56
N ILE A 615 -23.94 -5.22 -16.38
CA ILE A 615 -24.43 -3.87 -16.09
C ILE A 615 -25.29 -3.38 -17.25
N HIS A 616 -26.60 -3.27 -17.03
CA HIS A 616 -27.57 -2.78 -18.01
C HIS A 616 -27.65 -1.25 -17.95
N GLY A 617 -26.67 -0.57 -18.55
CA GLY A 617 -26.62 0.88 -18.67
C GLY A 617 -25.20 1.44 -18.77
N LYS A 618 -25.07 2.78 -18.80
CA LYS A 618 -23.76 3.46 -18.82
C LYS A 618 -23.17 3.59 -17.42
N VAL A 619 -21.85 3.68 -17.33
CA VAL A 619 -21.12 3.96 -16.09
C VAL A 619 -20.11 5.08 -16.26
N GLY A 620 -19.61 5.59 -15.14
CA GLY A 620 -18.67 6.70 -15.09
C GLY A 620 -17.25 6.35 -15.55
N GLN A 621 -16.29 7.10 -15.02
CA GLN A 621 -14.88 7.04 -15.42
C GLN A 621 -14.16 5.84 -14.81
N ARG A 622 -13.02 5.46 -15.40
CA ARG A 622 -12.11 4.43 -14.85
C ARG A 622 -12.75 3.07 -14.63
N PHE A 623 -13.71 2.72 -15.47
CA PHE A 623 -14.29 1.38 -15.48
C PHE A 623 -13.20 0.32 -15.69
N CYS A 624 -13.16 -0.71 -14.83
CA CYS A 624 -12.16 -1.77 -14.86
C CYS A 624 -10.71 -1.28 -14.69
N VAL A 625 -10.49 -0.14 -14.04
CA VAL A 625 -9.12 0.30 -13.71
C VAL A 625 -8.43 -0.79 -12.88
N ARG A 626 -7.19 -1.15 -13.25
CA ARG A 626 -6.43 -2.21 -12.58
C ARG A 626 -7.14 -3.59 -12.54
N ASN A 627 -8.12 -3.88 -13.39
CA ASN A 627 -8.73 -5.22 -13.44
C ASN A 627 -7.66 -6.27 -13.79
N SER A 628 -7.62 -7.34 -13.01
CA SER A 628 -6.61 -8.40 -13.06
C SER A 628 -7.21 -9.77 -13.37
N GLY A 629 -8.53 -9.89 -13.54
CA GLY A 629 -9.14 -11.19 -13.83
C GLY A 629 -10.66 -11.27 -13.81
N ALA A 630 -11.39 -10.18 -13.52
CA ALA A 630 -12.84 -10.18 -13.61
C ALA A 630 -13.33 -10.10 -15.07
N GLU A 631 -14.51 -10.65 -15.30
CA GLU A 631 -15.24 -10.53 -16.55
C GLU A 631 -16.37 -9.52 -16.39
N ALA A 632 -16.55 -8.62 -17.34
CA ALA A 632 -17.57 -7.58 -17.25
C ALA A 632 -18.24 -7.29 -18.58
N VAL A 633 -19.54 -7.02 -18.55
CA VAL A 633 -20.31 -6.53 -19.71
C VAL A 633 -21.07 -5.27 -19.28
N VAL A 634 -20.93 -4.20 -20.06
CA VAL A 634 -21.53 -2.88 -19.80
C VAL A 634 -21.97 -2.22 -21.09
N GLU A 635 -22.95 -1.31 -21.04
CA GLU A 635 -23.53 -0.68 -22.24
C GLU A 635 -22.94 0.69 -22.58
N GLY A 636 -22.00 1.19 -21.78
CA GLY A 636 -21.18 2.35 -22.10
C GLY A 636 -20.37 2.82 -20.90
N ILE A 637 -19.28 3.53 -21.18
CA ILE A 637 -18.33 3.94 -20.14
C ILE A 637 -17.82 5.37 -20.35
N GLY A 638 -17.37 6.01 -19.27
CA GLY A 638 -16.65 7.28 -19.30
C GLY A 638 -15.18 7.15 -19.75
N ASN A 639 -14.38 8.16 -19.41
CA ASN A 639 -12.94 8.21 -19.74
C ASN A 639 -12.13 7.16 -18.96
N HIS A 640 -10.93 6.84 -19.47
CA HIS A 640 -9.95 5.98 -18.81
C HIS A 640 -10.43 4.54 -18.58
N GLY A 641 -11.27 4.02 -19.48
CA GLY A 641 -11.69 2.62 -19.45
C GLY A 641 -10.50 1.66 -19.55
N CYS A 642 -10.51 0.59 -18.75
CA CYS A 642 -9.48 -0.43 -18.68
C CYS A 642 -8.05 0.11 -18.38
N GLU A 643 -7.96 1.29 -17.75
CA GLU A 643 -6.69 1.89 -17.36
C GLU A 643 -5.91 0.93 -16.45
N TYR A 644 -4.65 0.66 -16.77
CA TYR A 644 -3.82 -0.32 -16.08
C TYR A 644 -4.39 -1.75 -15.97
N MET A 645 -5.29 -2.21 -16.84
CA MET A 645 -5.76 -3.61 -16.78
C MET A 645 -4.58 -4.60 -17.00
N THR A 646 -4.51 -5.70 -16.22
CA THR A 646 -3.52 -6.79 -16.38
C THR A 646 -4.13 -8.14 -16.69
N GLY A 647 -5.45 -8.27 -16.61
CA GLY A 647 -6.15 -9.53 -16.87
C GLY A 647 -7.66 -9.36 -16.83
N GLY A 648 -8.38 -10.42 -17.18
CA GLY A 648 -9.84 -10.40 -17.30
C GLY A 648 -10.33 -10.13 -18.72
N THR A 649 -11.64 -10.11 -18.89
CA THR A 649 -12.30 -9.87 -20.19
C THR A 649 -13.41 -8.83 -20.02
N VAL A 650 -13.36 -7.75 -20.79
CA VAL A 650 -14.34 -6.66 -20.69
C VAL A 650 -15.07 -6.50 -22.01
N VAL A 651 -16.40 -6.46 -21.99
CA VAL A 651 -17.24 -6.22 -23.16
C VAL A 651 -17.97 -4.89 -22.97
N ILE A 652 -17.89 -4.02 -23.97
CA ILE A 652 -18.54 -2.71 -23.97
C ILE A 652 -19.48 -2.66 -25.18
N LEU A 653 -20.79 -2.60 -24.91
CA LEU A 653 -21.87 -2.67 -25.90
C LEU A 653 -22.35 -1.29 -26.38
N GLY A 654 -21.55 -0.25 -26.15
CA GLY A 654 -21.90 1.13 -26.53
C GLY A 654 -20.71 2.09 -26.40
N PRO A 655 -20.96 3.40 -26.20
CA PRO A 655 -19.93 4.42 -26.33
C PRO A 655 -18.85 4.35 -25.23
N THR A 656 -17.64 4.72 -25.60
CA THR A 656 -16.49 4.86 -24.69
C THR A 656 -16.01 6.31 -24.58
N GLY A 657 -15.33 6.63 -23.46
CA GLY A 657 -14.61 7.87 -23.28
C GLY A 657 -13.14 7.82 -23.74
N ARG A 658 -12.43 8.93 -23.54
CA ARG A 658 -11.04 9.13 -23.98
C ARG A 658 -10.02 8.34 -23.15
N ASN A 659 -8.83 8.16 -23.73
CA ASN A 659 -7.67 7.53 -23.10
C ASN A 659 -7.92 6.07 -22.65
N PHE A 660 -8.67 5.33 -23.46
CA PHE A 660 -8.97 3.92 -23.22
C PHE A 660 -7.69 3.08 -23.26
N GLY A 661 -7.53 2.14 -22.32
CA GLY A 661 -6.41 1.19 -22.29
C GLY A 661 -5.05 1.78 -21.90
N ALA A 662 -5.01 3.01 -21.37
CA ALA A 662 -3.76 3.61 -20.90
C ALA A 662 -3.14 2.75 -19.79
N GLY A 663 -1.87 2.35 -19.96
CA GLY A 663 -1.19 1.47 -19.01
C GLY A 663 -1.68 0.01 -18.98
N MET A 664 -2.64 -0.38 -19.82
CA MET A 664 -3.14 -1.76 -19.90
C MET A 664 -2.05 -2.70 -20.42
N SER A 665 -1.54 -3.56 -19.54
CA SER A 665 -0.49 -4.52 -19.88
C SER A 665 -1.02 -5.93 -20.12
N GLY A 666 -2.29 -6.20 -19.83
CA GLY A 666 -2.90 -7.51 -19.98
C GLY A 666 -4.43 -7.54 -19.94
N GLY A 667 -5.01 -8.65 -20.37
CA GLY A 667 -6.45 -8.83 -20.52
C GLY A 667 -6.94 -8.49 -21.93
N ILE A 668 -8.23 -8.69 -22.18
CA ILE A 668 -8.87 -8.42 -23.47
C ILE A 668 -10.10 -7.55 -23.25
N ALA A 669 -10.27 -6.51 -24.06
CA ALA A 669 -11.52 -5.78 -24.16
C ALA A 669 -12.12 -5.94 -25.57
N TYR A 670 -13.43 -6.18 -25.64
CA TYR A 670 -14.21 -6.17 -26.86
C TYR A 670 -15.11 -4.94 -26.85
N VAL A 671 -14.92 -4.04 -27.81
CA VAL A 671 -15.60 -2.75 -27.86
C VAL A 671 -16.47 -2.68 -29.10
N LEU A 672 -17.76 -2.42 -28.93
CA LEU A 672 -18.67 -2.15 -30.03
C LEU A 672 -18.49 -0.69 -30.50
N ASP A 673 -17.91 -0.50 -31.68
CA ASP A 673 -17.70 0.83 -32.27
C ASP A 673 -18.68 1.11 -33.40
N GLU A 674 -19.87 1.62 -33.04
CA GLU A 674 -20.91 1.93 -34.04
C GLU A 674 -20.66 3.23 -34.80
N LYS A 675 -19.87 4.14 -34.24
CA LYS A 675 -19.60 5.46 -34.82
C LYS A 675 -18.28 5.51 -35.60
N GLY A 676 -17.41 4.52 -35.44
CA GLY A 676 -16.08 4.50 -36.05
C GLY A 676 -15.11 5.48 -35.37
N ASP A 677 -15.37 5.90 -34.14
CA ASP A 677 -14.61 6.92 -33.42
C ASP A 677 -13.78 6.37 -32.25
N PHE A 678 -13.75 5.05 -32.07
CA PHE A 678 -13.05 4.43 -30.94
C PHE A 678 -11.53 4.59 -31.02
N ILE A 679 -10.96 4.50 -32.22
CA ILE A 679 -9.51 4.54 -32.43
C ILE A 679 -8.92 5.86 -31.91
N ASP A 680 -9.61 6.99 -32.12
CA ASP A 680 -9.17 8.31 -31.65
C ASP A 680 -9.24 8.48 -30.12
N LYS A 681 -10.03 7.63 -29.46
CA LYS A 681 -10.19 7.61 -27.99
C LYS A 681 -9.24 6.62 -27.34
N CYS A 682 -8.62 5.72 -28.11
CA CYS A 682 -7.75 4.66 -27.63
C CYS A 682 -6.32 5.15 -27.41
N ASN A 683 -5.66 4.68 -26.35
CA ASN A 683 -4.25 4.97 -26.13
C ASN A 683 -3.35 4.02 -26.93
N GLY A 684 -3.10 4.39 -28.18
CA GLY A 684 -2.26 3.61 -29.11
C GLY A 684 -0.79 3.43 -28.70
N LYS A 685 -0.32 4.07 -27.60
CA LYS A 685 1.03 3.82 -27.05
C LYS A 685 1.10 2.54 -26.24
N THR A 686 -0.04 2.06 -25.72
CA THR A 686 -0.07 0.92 -24.79
C THR A 686 -0.83 -0.28 -25.35
N VAL A 687 -1.90 -0.04 -26.10
CA VAL A 687 -2.76 -1.09 -26.63
C VAL A 687 -2.96 -0.94 -28.12
N GLU A 688 -3.31 -2.04 -28.77
CA GLU A 688 -3.73 -2.08 -30.16
C GLU A 688 -5.22 -2.44 -30.23
N ALA A 689 -5.95 -1.77 -31.13
CA ALA A 689 -7.33 -2.09 -31.45
C ALA A 689 -7.39 -2.73 -32.85
N LYS A 690 -7.97 -3.92 -32.95
CA LYS A 690 -7.98 -4.74 -34.18
C LYS A 690 -9.37 -5.32 -34.45
N PRO A 691 -9.73 -5.59 -35.71
CA PRO A 691 -10.93 -6.36 -36.04
C PRO A 691 -10.95 -7.74 -35.37
N LEU A 692 -12.15 -8.22 -35.03
CA LEU A 692 -12.35 -9.50 -34.35
C LEU A 692 -12.41 -10.67 -35.36
N ASN A 693 -11.28 -11.35 -35.58
CA ASN A 693 -11.18 -12.40 -36.61
C ASN A 693 -11.03 -13.84 -36.04
N SER A 694 -10.68 -13.98 -34.76
CA SER A 694 -10.42 -15.30 -34.15
C SER A 694 -11.70 -15.94 -33.64
N SER A 695 -11.97 -17.20 -34.00
CA SER A 695 -13.12 -17.97 -33.51
C SER A 695 -13.17 -18.07 -31.98
N ARG A 696 -12.00 -18.13 -31.33
CA ARG A 696 -11.90 -18.13 -29.85
C ARG A 696 -12.48 -16.85 -29.26
N ASP A 697 -12.06 -15.71 -29.80
CA ASP A 697 -12.49 -14.40 -29.34
C ASP A 697 -13.98 -14.16 -29.65
N ILE A 698 -14.45 -14.58 -30.83
CA ILE A 698 -15.85 -14.49 -31.25
C ILE A 698 -16.77 -15.30 -30.33
N ASN A 699 -16.40 -16.54 -30.03
CA ASN A 699 -17.17 -17.39 -29.10
C ASN A 699 -17.20 -16.79 -27.70
N LYS A 700 -16.06 -16.31 -27.19
CA LYS A 700 -16.00 -15.69 -25.86
C LYS A 700 -16.86 -14.43 -25.77
N LEU A 701 -16.86 -13.60 -26.81
CA LEU A 701 -17.72 -12.43 -26.91
C LEU A 701 -19.20 -12.84 -26.88
N LYS A 702 -19.60 -13.80 -27.73
CA LYS A 702 -20.98 -14.27 -27.82
C LYS A 702 -21.47 -14.86 -26.50
N ASP A 703 -20.65 -15.63 -25.80
CA ASP A 703 -20.97 -16.21 -24.49
C ASP A 703 -21.23 -15.12 -23.43
N LEU A 704 -20.36 -14.10 -23.37
CA LEU A 704 -20.50 -13.02 -22.41
C LEU A 704 -21.74 -12.15 -22.69
N ILE A 705 -22.03 -11.85 -23.95
CA ILE A 705 -23.26 -11.13 -24.33
C ILE A 705 -24.51 -11.97 -24.02
N SER A 706 -24.45 -13.28 -24.25
CA SER A 706 -25.54 -14.21 -23.93
C SER A 706 -25.81 -14.27 -22.43
N GLU A 707 -24.77 -14.39 -21.59
CA GLU A 707 -24.93 -14.36 -20.13
C GLU A 707 -25.42 -12.98 -19.65
N HIS A 708 -24.94 -11.90 -20.26
CA HIS A 708 -25.43 -10.55 -19.98
C HIS A 708 -26.93 -10.42 -20.27
N TYR A 709 -27.40 -10.88 -21.44
CA TYR A 709 -28.83 -10.89 -21.77
C TYR A 709 -29.63 -11.74 -20.77
N GLN A 710 -29.17 -12.95 -20.44
CA GLN A 710 -29.83 -13.83 -19.47
C GLN A 710 -29.93 -13.19 -18.07
N CYS A 711 -28.91 -12.44 -17.64
CA CYS A 711 -28.89 -11.82 -16.33
C CYS A 711 -29.67 -10.51 -16.27
N THR A 712 -29.72 -9.75 -17.37
CA THR A 712 -30.18 -8.33 -17.35
C THR A 712 -31.42 -8.05 -18.18
N ASN A 713 -31.81 -8.99 -19.05
CA ASN A 713 -32.81 -8.79 -20.09
C ASN A 713 -32.54 -7.55 -20.97
N SER A 714 -31.26 -7.22 -21.20
CA SER A 714 -30.84 -6.07 -22.01
C SER A 714 -31.34 -6.17 -23.45
N GLU A 715 -32.06 -5.15 -23.89
CA GLU A 715 -32.51 -5.03 -25.28
C GLU A 715 -31.34 -4.85 -26.25
N LYS A 716 -30.25 -4.18 -25.84
CA LYS A 716 -29.06 -4.02 -26.68
C LYS A 716 -28.38 -5.36 -26.90
N ALA A 717 -28.23 -6.14 -25.83
CA ALA A 717 -27.65 -7.47 -25.89
C ALA A 717 -28.50 -8.40 -26.78
N LYS A 718 -29.83 -8.33 -26.65
CA LYS A 718 -30.77 -9.08 -27.49
C LYS A 718 -30.59 -8.75 -28.97
N ASP A 719 -30.63 -7.47 -29.34
CA ASP A 719 -30.47 -7.02 -30.72
C ASP A 719 -29.10 -7.44 -31.30
N ILE A 720 -28.03 -7.34 -30.50
CA ILE A 720 -26.70 -7.81 -30.92
C ILE A 720 -26.70 -9.32 -31.18
N LEU A 721 -27.35 -10.13 -30.34
CA LEU A 721 -27.38 -11.59 -30.51
C LEU A 721 -28.23 -12.01 -31.71
N GLU A 722 -29.35 -11.33 -31.97
CA GLU A 722 -30.23 -11.57 -33.13
C GLU A 722 -29.55 -11.16 -34.44
N ASN A 723 -28.74 -10.08 -34.43
CA ASN A 723 -28.05 -9.52 -35.58
C ASN A 723 -26.51 -9.69 -35.51
N PHE A 724 -26.05 -10.79 -34.93
CA PHE A 724 -24.65 -10.96 -34.51
C PHE A 724 -23.63 -10.78 -35.65
N GLU A 725 -23.88 -11.33 -36.84
CA GLU A 725 -22.97 -11.22 -37.99
C GLU A 725 -22.77 -9.77 -38.47
N VAL A 726 -23.78 -8.91 -38.28
CA VAL A 726 -23.70 -7.49 -38.63
C VAL A 726 -22.91 -6.74 -37.57
N TYR A 727 -23.21 -6.97 -36.30
CA TYR A 727 -22.53 -6.33 -35.18
C TYR A 727 -21.09 -6.77 -35.03
N LEU A 728 -20.77 -8.03 -35.34
CA LEU A 728 -19.43 -8.59 -35.28
C LEU A 728 -18.41 -7.76 -36.06
N LYS A 729 -18.80 -7.23 -37.23
CA LYS A 729 -17.96 -6.37 -38.08
C LYS A 729 -17.64 -5.01 -37.44
N LYS A 730 -18.40 -4.59 -36.42
CA LYS A 730 -18.24 -3.34 -35.68
C LYS A 730 -17.51 -3.53 -34.35
N PHE A 731 -17.25 -4.78 -33.95
CA PHE A 731 -16.49 -5.05 -32.73
C PHE A 731 -14.99 -4.97 -32.98
N LEU A 732 -14.31 -4.30 -32.05
CA LEU A 732 -12.86 -4.22 -31.99
C LEU A 732 -12.36 -5.01 -30.78
N LYS A 733 -11.33 -5.83 -31.00
CA LYS A 733 -10.50 -6.41 -29.94
C LYS A 733 -9.44 -5.42 -29.55
N VAL A 734 -9.33 -5.12 -28.25
CA VAL A 734 -8.32 -4.24 -27.68
C VAL A 734 -7.48 -5.01 -26.67
N THR A 735 -6.17 -5.03 -26.89
CA THR A 735 -5.21 -5.75 -26.03
C THR A 735 -3.81 -5.12 -26.12
N SER A 736 -2.98 -5.36 -25.12
CA SER A 736 -1.53 -5.08 -25.20
C SER A 736 -0.86 -6.04 -26.20
N PRO A 737 0.04 -5.55 -27.06
CA PRO A 737 0.83 -6.40 -27.96
C PRO A 737 1.66 -7.45 -27.22
N ILE A 738 2.20 -7.08 -26.05
CA ILE A 738 3.01 -7.98 -25.21
C ILE A 738 2.13 -9.13 -24.70
N TYR A 739 0.89 -8.83 -24.30
CA TYR A 739 -0.01 -9.85 -23.79
C TYR A 739 -0.50 -10.79 -24.90
N GLU A 740 -0.83 -10.23 -26.07
CA GLU A 740 -1.24 -11.01 -27.23
C GLU A 740 -0.13 -11.97 -27.67
N LYS A 741 1.13 -11.52 -27.70
CA LYS A 741 2.28 -12.38 -27.98
C LYS A 741 2.38 -13.53 -26.98
N GLN A 742 2.19 -13.26 -25.68
CA GLN A 742 2.23 -14.32 -24.67
C GLN A 742 1.06 -15.31 -24.76
N LEU A 743 -0.14 -14.85 -25.10
CA LEU A 743 -1.29 -15.73 -25.34
C LEU A 743 -1.01 -16.69 -26.49
N ASN A 744 -0.50 -16.18 -27.61
CA ASN A 744 -0.18 -16.99 -28.79
C ASN A 744 0.95 -18.01 -28.48
N LEU A 745 1.96 -17.62 -27.70
CA LEU A 745 3.02 -18.54 -27.26
C LEU A 745 2.47 -19.66 -26.38
N LYS A 746 1.55 -19.36 -25.44
CA LYS A 746 0.90 -20.39 -24.61
C LYS A 746 0.08 -21.36 -25.44
N GLU A 747 -0.63 -20.87 -26.46
CA GLU A 747 -1.38 -21.73 -27.38
C GLU A 747 -0.45 -22.66 -28.17
N LEU A 748 0.66 -22.14 -28.71
CA LEU A 748 1.65 -22.96 -29.41
C LEU A 748 2.25 -24.07 -28.53
N VAL A 749 2.52 -23.77 -27.25
CA VAL A 749 3.02 -24.77 -26.29
C VAL A 749 1.94 -25.80 -25.92
N GLN A 750 0.67 -25.40 -25.77
CA GLN A 750 -0.44 -26.32 -25.51
C GLN A 750 -0.73 -27.23 -26.71
N VAL A 751 -0.64 -26.71 -27.93
CA VAL A 751 -0.77 -27.50 -29.17
C VAL A 751 0.37 -28.51 -29.26
N ASN A 752 1.62 -28.10 -29.00
CA ASN A 752 2.79 -28.98 -29.04
C ASN A 752 2.77 -30.09 -27.97
N ASN A 753 2.23 -29.82 -26.77
CA ASN A 753 2.09 -30.83 -25.73
C ASN A 753 0.95 -31.85 -26.01
N ASN A 754 -0.03 -31.49 -26.85
CA ASN A 754 -1.09 -32.39 -27.29
C ASN A 754 -0.75 -33.17 -28.57
N SER A 755 0.36 -32.86 -29.24
CA SER A 755 0.81 -33.51 -30.48
C SER A 755 1.92 -34.56 -30.30
N TYR A 756 2.30 -34.89 -29.06
CA TYR A 756 3.08 -36.09 -28.78
C TYR A 756 2.13 -37.22 -28.35
N PRO A 757 1.96 -38.29 -29.14
CA PRO A 757 1.30 -39.48 -28.62
C PRO A 757 2.12 -40.00 -27.45
N SER A 758 1.44 -40.27 -26.33
CA SER A 758 2.01 -40.96 -25.19
C SER A 758 2.71 -42.24 -25.66
N PHE A 759 4.04 -42.29 -25.50
CA PHE A 759 4.82 -43.51 -25.52
C PHE A 759 5.16 -43.91 -24.09
#